data_AF-A0AA39QXN4-F1
#
_entry.id   AF-A0AA39QXN4-F1
#
_cell.length_a   1.000
_cell.length_b   1.000
_cell.length_c   1.000
_cell.angle_alpha   90.00
_cell.angle_beta   90.00
_cell.angle_gamma   90.00
#
_symmetry.space_group_name_H-M   'P 1'
#
loop_
_entity.id
_entity.type
_entity.pdbx_description
1 polymer ?
#
loop_
_entity_poly.entity_id
_entity_poly.type
_entity_poly.pdbx_seq_one_letter_code
_entity_poly.pdbx_strand_id
1 'polypeptide(L)'
;MGKFYLRDPAFDEDLEYNTPGDVPDVEKYDYESSDSSIEYEHAGIPSSQSNSSRETSGSHQPMLRKHPSRRKRAAESYKPPNRRTIRYLCLAVFTTLLIFVLSLVRASWNSSRQLELGLVEKQPPKPPLWEEFPFLKRYFGGIRALVPRKQNIPEYPSEEESAPVPTNASVEAQTDKAFPKSVPFDPYPDYKSPAYLAGYAEKYECFLDSRNSVRIPRVHYYTGVPRGQPDAVIGSHEVLGLHNDICFDRFGRLGPYGYGYSIKRGGTGAGMTGEREGADEMWNGAGKPQEVDYRRVSWAEAQKACSEKNSMRFASPATETKSSGDYFLGMGSDIGQGAPSKSAIERRDNSSALSNHTSTEEQTERTKAVTLLPRTAIVIRTWWDHQYSVEDIIYLRSMIAELSLMSGGEYTLHFLVHVKDDNVPIWADRKIYDRILENSLPEEFRGMGTLWSERQMGLIYGGLQESFFRELPVHGVYRAQYMALQYFSHQHPEYDYVWNWEMDVRYTGQWYHLFDRVSRWTRDQPRKGLWERNGRFYVPSVHGTWEDFKQMVRVQTELGNDSPNNIWSGLKGGTTEVPGFSQGKLDRNVWGPEGPADMLAAQDDPVPPTTFEKDKYTWGVGEEADFITFSPLFDPDGTTWFYVEDVTGYNTTEGLPPRRATIGTSSRLSRRLLQTMHRETVLKQHHMFTESWPASIALHHGLKAVYAPHPIYIDRRWPPTYLAGVMNGGRNGASGGARTSVYGGREHNFKGTTWFYDAGFSPNLWRRWLGYKVDNDGGEQEEIAGEGRMCLPGMLLHPVKGVGLVVEGGKTIEQEEGEEEKAEIGADGGQN
;
A
#
# COMPACT_ATOMS: atom_id res chain seq x y z
N MET A 1 -37.18 -42.66 30.26
CA MET A 1 -35.92 -43.03 30.94
C MET A 1 -34.84 -42.11 30.38
N GLY A 2 -34.54 -40.96 30.99
CA GLY A 2 -33.53 -40.79 32.06
C GLY A 2 -32.15 -40.55 31.42
N LYS A 3 -31.78 -39.31 31.06
CA LYS A 3 -31.07 -38.23 31.81
C LYS A 3 -29.53 -38.37 31.90
N PHE A 4 -28.89 -37.19 31.82
CA PHE A 4 -27.51 -36.73 32.18
C PHE A 4 -26.53 -36.52 31.00
N TYR A 5 -26.24 -35.28 30.54
CA TYR A 5 -25.59 -34.05 31.09
C TYR A 5 -24.06 -34.05 31.02
N LEU A 6 -23.48 -33.07 30.31
CA LEU A 6 -22.18 -32.39 30.51
C LEU A 6 -22.25 -31.07 29.69
N ARG A 7 -22.63 -29.91 30.24
CA ARG A 7 -21.92 -28.94 31.12
C ARG A 7 -21.13 -27.89 30.31
N ASP A 8 -21.79 -26.75 30.08
CA ASP A 8 -21.19 -25.45 29.69
C ASP A 8 -20.29 -24.90 30.81
N PRO A 9 -19.24 -24.15 30.46
CA PRO A 9 -18.70 -23.09 31.30
C PRO A 9 -19.21 -21.72 30.83
N ALA A 10 -19.94 -21.06 31.72
CA ALA A 10 -20.22 -19.63 31.66
C ALA A 10 -18.90 -18.84 31.77
N PHE A 11 -18.79 -17.78 30.99
CA PHE A 11 -17.78 -16.73 31.18
C PHE A 11 -18.42 -15.60 31.99
N ASP A 12 -17.75 -15.25 33.10
CA ASP A 12 -18.04 -14.13 33.97
C ASP A 12 -17.90 -12.80 33.21
N GLU A 13 -18.87 -11.91 33.44
CA GLU A 13 -18.79 -10.48 33.14
C GLU A 13 -17.79 -9.82 34.10
N ASP A 14 -16.76 -9.19 33.55
CA ASP A 14 -16.12 -8.02 34.16
C ASP A 14 -15.88 -6.98 33.06
N LEU A 15 -16.53 -5.83 33.26
CA LEU A 15 -16.59 -4.66 32.38
C LEU A 15 -15.25 -3.90 32.35
N GLU A 16 -14.61 -3.82 31.18
CA GLU A 16 -13.76 -2.69 30.79
C GLU A 16 -14.11 -2.25 29.36
N TYR A 17 -14.41 -0.96 29.22
CA TYR A 17 -14.87 -0.29 28.00
C TYR A 17 -13.83 -0.38 26.88
N ASN A 18 -14.07 -1.21 25.86
CA ASN A 18 -13.36 -1.15 24.58
C ASN A 18 -14.24 -0.49 23.52
N THR A 19 -13.69 0.55 22.90
CA THR A 19 -14.20 1.23 21.70
C THR A 19 -14.40 0.24 20.54
N PRO A 20 -15.54 0.28 19.83
CA PRO A 20 -15.75 -0.56 18.65
C PRO A 20 -14.95 0.03 17.47
N GLY A 21 -13.81 -0.57 17.16
CA GLY A 21 -12.94 -0.10 16.08
C GLY A 21 -11.72 -0.98 15.80
N ASP A 22 -11.26 -1.75 16.78
CA ASP A 22 -10.14 -2.67 16.62
C ASP A 22 -10.65 -4.11 16.51
N VAL A 23 -11.15 -4.49 15.34
CA VAL A 23 -11.14 -5.90 14.96
C VAL A 23 -9.80 -6.14 14.26
N PRO A 24 -8.78 -6.70 14.94
CA PRO A 24 -7.55 -7.11 14.27
C PRO A 24 -7.91 -8.08 13.14
N ASP A 25 -7.13 -8.07 12.06
CA ASP A 25 -7.23 -9.06 10.99
C ASP A 25 -6.90 -10.45 11.58
N VAL A 26 -7.95 -11.14 12.06
CA VAL A 26 -7.86 -12.37 12.86
C VAL A 26 -7.15 -13.47 12.08
N GLU A 27 -7.15 -13.41 10.74
CA GLU A 27 -6.48 -14.39 9.88
C GLU A 27 -4.95 -14.20 9.79
N LYS A 28 -4.42 -13.02 10.18
CA LYS A 28 -2.97 -12.81 10.34
C LYS A 28 -2.44 -13.18 11.73
N TYR A 29 -3.32 -13.27 12.72
CA TYR A 29 -2.98 -13.59 14.09
C TYR A 29 -3.70 -14.85 14.55
N ASP A 30 -3.05 -16.02 14.42
CA ASP A 30 -3.45 -17.18 15.23
C ASP A 30 -2.28 -18.07 15.65
N TYR A 31 -2.35 -18.45 16.93
CA TYR A 31 -1.54 -19.35 17.77
C TYR A 31 0.00 -19.32 17.64
N GLU A 32 0.65 -18.77 18.68
CA GLU A 32 2.00 -19.16 19.11
C GLU A 32 2.03 -20.68 19.37
N SER A 33 2.26 -21.47 18.32
CA SER A 33 2.70 -22.86 18.46
C SER A 33 4.19 -22.85 18.75
N SER A 34 4.53 -23.43 19.90
CA SER A 34 5.86 -23.61 20.48
C SER A 34 6.95 -23.97 19.47
N ASP A 35 7.92 -23.08 19.29
CA ASP A 35 9.34 -23.48 19.26
C ASP A 35 10.21 -22.31 19.78
N SER A 36 10.42 -22.31 21.10
CA SER A 36 11.20 -21.28 21.78
C SER A 36 12.61 -21.79 22.05
N SER A 37 13.57 -21.33 21.24
CA SER A 37 14.94 -21.12 21.68
C SER A 37 15.41 -19.76 21.21
N ILE A 38 15.01 -18.71 21.93
CA ILE A 38 15.49 -17.34 21.74
C ILE A 38 16.52 -17.07 22.83
N GLU A 39 17.80 -17.09 22.45
CA GLU A 39 18.91 -16.61 23.27
C GLU A 39 19.13 -15.12 22.94
N TYR A 40 18.70 -14.23 23.83
CA TYR A 40 19.01 -12.81 23.76
C TYR A 40 20.37 -12.57 24.43
N GLU A 41 21.44 -12.39 23.65
CA GLU A 41 22.70 -11.87 24.19
C GLU A 41 22.58 -10.36 24.45
N HIS A 42 22.76 -9.99 25.73
CA HIS A 42 22.85 -8.63 26.22
C HIS A 42 24.19 -8.00 25.80
N ALA A 43 24.19 -7.12 24.80
CA ALA A 43 25.28 -6.18 24.57
C ALA A 43 24.92 -4.81 25.16
N GLY A 44 25.38 -4.56 26.39
CA GLY A 44 25.36 -3.22 26.98
C GLY A 44 26.34 -2.31 26.24
N ILE A 45 25.86 -1.16 25.76
CA ILE A 45 26.70 -0.09 25.18
C ILE A 45 27.12 0.84 26.32
N PRO A 46 28.44 1.11 26.52
CA PRO A 46 28.87 2.15 27.44
C PRO A 46 28.75 3.53 26.77
N SER A 47 28.20 4.46 27.55
CA SER A 47 28.13 5.89 27.27
C SER A 47 29.51 6.51 26.99
N SER A 48 29.61 7.28 25.92
CA SER A 48 30.73 8.16 25.63
C SER A 48 30.80 9.32 26.62
N GLN A 49 31.91 9.42 27.37
CA GLN A 49 32.36 10.70 27.92
C GLN A 49 33.81 10.94 27.50
N SER A 50 34.01 12.12 26.90
CA SER A 50 35.30 12.71 26.60
C SER A 50 35.97 13.20 27.88
N ASN A 51 37.26 12.88 28.07
CA ASN A 51 38.25 13.80 28.64
C ASN A 51 39.70 13.30 28.48
N SER A 52 40.43 14.01 27.62
CA SER A 52 41.78 14.57 27.82
C SER A 52 42.86 13.79 28.62
N SER A 53 43.87 13.35 27.85
CA SER A 53 45.33 13.59 27.94
C SER A 53 46.15 13.42 29.24
N ARG A 54 47.30 12.76 29.03
CA ARG A 54 48.67 12.92 29.59
C ARG A 54 49.27 11.78 30.44
N GLU A 55 50.49 11.43 29.99
CA GLU A 55 51.65 10.78 30.64
C GLU A 55 51.85 9.28 30.28
N THR A 56 52.73 8.88 29.34
CA THR A 56 54.23 8.81 29.36
C THR A 56 54.79 8.17 30.64
N SER A 57 55.73 7.22 30.67
CA SER A 57 56.61 6.61 29.68
C SER A 57 57.37 5.43 30.30
N GLY A 58 57.83 4.52 29.43
CA GLY A 58 59.16 3.91 29.53
C GLY A 58 59.21 2.47 30.02
N SER A 59 60.04 1.58 29.48
CA SER A 59 60.90 1.57 28.29
C SER A 59 61.62 0.20 28.27
N HIS A 60 62.04 -0.21 27.08
CA HIS A 60 63.17 -1.11 26.79
C HIS A 60 63.03 -2.65 26.81
N GLN A 61 62.82 -3.18 25.59
CA GLN A 61 63.60 -4.29 24.98
C GLN A 61 65.13 -3.97 24.94
N PRO A 62 66.09 -4.90 24.69
CA PRO A 62 65.99 -6.05 23.75
C PRO A 62 66.82 -7.36 24.01
N MET A 63 66.46 -8.39 23.23
CA MET A 63 67.26 -9.45 22.56
C MET A 63 68.53 -10.05 23.19
N LEU A 64 68.63 -11.39 23.22
CA LEU A 64 69.63 -12.16 22.42
C LEU A 64 69.54 -13.69 22.62
N ARG A 65 69.70 -14.40 21.48
CA ARG A 65 69.87 -15.87 21.31
C ARG A 65 70.97 -16.47 22.19
N LYS A 66 70.80 -17.74 22.62
CA LYS A 66 71.80 -18.83 22.44
C LYS A 66 71.24 -20.21 22.82
N HIS A 67 71.69 -21.22 22.07
CA HIS A 67 71.42 -22.66 22.19
C HIS A 67 71.84 -23.26 23.56
N PRO A 68 71.30 -24.44 23.93
CA PRO A 68 71.32 -24.93 25.30
C PRO A 68 72.64 -25.60 25.65
N SER A 69 73.18 -25.29 26.84
CA SER A 69 74.25 -26.07 27.45
C SER A 69 73.69 -26.95 28.57
N ARG A 70 74.12 -28.20 28.54
CA ARG A 70 73.74 -29.31 29.39
C ARG A 70 74.32 -29.10 30.80
N ARG A 71 73.48 -29.01 31.83
CA ARG A 71 73.88 -29.29 33.22
C ARG A 71 72.89 -30.22 33.90
N LYS A 72 73.47 -31.22 34.58
CA LYS A 72 72.79 -32.32 35.26
C LYS A 72 72.31 -31.87 36.65
N ARG A 73 71.04 -32.22 36.92
CA ARG A 73 70.41 -32.64 38.20
C ARG A 73 70.65 -31.82 39.47
N ALA A 74 69.55 -31.32 40.02
CA ALA A 74 69.14 -31.65 41.39
C ALA A 74 67.72 -32.24 41.30
N ALA A 75 67.57 -33.51 41.67
CA ALA A 75 66.28 -34.19 41.70
C ALA A 75 65.64 -33.93 43.06
N GLU A 76 64.80 -32.90 43.16
CA GLU A 76 63.83 -32.84 44.24
C GLU A 76 62.74 -33.87 43.94
N SER A 77 62.71 -34.90 44.78
CA SER A 77 61.77 -36.00 44.69
C SER A 77 60.40 -35.52 45.14
N TYR A 78 59.61 -34.96 44.22
CA TYR A 78 58.19 -34.72 44.44
C TYR A 78 57.50 -36.09 44.56
N LYS A 79 57.24 -36.52 45.80
CA LYS A 79 56.44 -37.73 46.05
C LYS A 79 55.05 -37.48 45.46
N PRO A 80 54.58 -38.26 44.48
CA PRO A 80 53.23 -38.09 43.96
C PRO A 80 52.23 -38.34 45.10
N PRO A 81 51.16 -37.54 45.23
CA PRO A 81 50.12 -37.82 46.21
C PRO A 81 49.56 -39.22 45.96
N ASN A 82 49.25 -39.92 47.05
CA ASN A 82 48.80 -41.31 47.05
C ASN A 82 47.72 -41.53 45.97
N ARG A 83 47.91 -42.46 45.02
CA ARG A 83 47.04 -42.66 43.85
C ARG A 83 45.54 -42.86 44.20
N ARG A 84 45.25 -43.24 45.44
CA ARG A 84 43.90 -43.36 46.00
C ARG A 84 43.27 -42.01 46.32
N THR A 85 43.99 -41.05 46.89
CA THR A 85 43.41 -39.73 47.25
C THR A 85 43.05 -38.91 46.02
N ILE A 86 43.84 -38.99 44.94
CA ILE A 86 43.50 -38.34 43.67
C ILE A 86 42.24 -38.95 43.04
N ARG A 87 42.06 -40.28 43.14
CA ARG A 87 40.84 -40.95 42.64
C ARG A 87 39.61 -40.52 43.43
N TYR A 88 39.68 -40.44 44.76
CA TYR A 88 38.56 -39.96 45.57
C TYR A 88 38.25 -38.48 45.33
N LEU A 89 39.27 -37.65 45.08
CA LEU A 89 39.08 -36.24 44.70
C LEU A 89 38.36 -36.12 43.35
N CYS A 90 38.83 -36.83 42.32
CA CYS A 90 38.17 -36.82 41.00
C CYS A 90 36.74 -37.36 41.07
N LEU A 91 36.50 -38.39 41.89
CA LEU A 91 35.16 -38.97 42.05
C LEU A 91 34.23 -37.99 42.80
N ALA A 92 34.75 -37.28 43.82
CA ALA A 92 34.01 -36.23 44.51
C ALA A 92 33.64 -35.07 43.57
N VAL A 93 34.60 -34.58 42.77
CA VAL A 93 34.37 -33.51 41.78
C VAL A 93 33.36 -33.95 40.71
N PHE A 94 33.47 -35.18 40.22
CA PHE A 94 32.51 -35.74 39.26
C PHE A 94 31.11 -35.85 39.86
N THR A 95 30.98 -36.33 41.11
CA THR A 95 29.68 -36.39 41.79
C THR A 95 29.07 -35.01 42.03
N THR A 96 29.87 -34.00 42.38
CA THR A 96 29.37 -32.63 42.53
C THR A 96 28.90 -32.03 41.20
N LEU A 97 29.61 -32.32 40.11
CA LEU A 97 29.21 -31.91 38.76
C LEU A 97 27.91 -32.60 38.33
N LEU A 98 27.77 -33.90 38.62
CA LEU A 98 26.57 -34.65 38.31
C LEU A 98 25.35 -34.12 39.09
N ILE A 99 25.53 -33.83 40.38
CA ILE A 99 24.49 -33.23 41.23
C ILE A 99 24.11 -31.83 40.71
N PHE A 100 25.08 -31.03 40.28
CA PHE A 100 24.83 -29.71 39.70
C PHE A 100 24.03 -29.80 38.41
N VAL A 101 24.43 -30.67 37.47
CA VAL A 101 23.68 -30.90 36.22
C VAL A 101 22.26 -31.40 36.50
N LEU A 102 22.09 -32.36 37.41
CA LEU A 102 20.76 -32.85 37.80
C LEU A 102 19.92 -31.76 38.49
N SER A 103 20.54 -30.85 39.25
CA SER A 103 19.84 -29.72 39.85
C SER A 103 19.37 -28.71 38.80
N LEU A 104 20.18 -28.44 37.76
CA LEU A 104 19.81 -27.58 36.65
C LEU A 104 18.70 -28.20 35.80
N VAL A 105 18.77 -29.50 35.51
CA VAL A 105 17.72 -30.22 34.79
C VAL A 105 16.41 -30.21 35.60
N ARG A 106 16.48 -30.42 36.92
CA ARG A 106 15.30 -30.34 37.80
C ARG A 106 14.74 -28.92 37.87
N ALA A 107 15.59 -27.91 37.94
CA ALA A 107 15.17 -26.50 37.92
C ALA A 107 14.54 -26.13 36.57
N SER A 108 15.12 -26.60 35.46
CA SER A 108 14.58 -26.44 34.11
C SER A 108 13.22 -27.13 33.97
N TRP A 109 13.08 -28.39 34.40
CA TRP A 109 11.80 -29.10 34.39
C TRP A 109 10.74 -28.44 35.29
N ASN A 110 11.12 -27.98 36.48
CA ASN A 110 10.18 -27.25 37.34
C ASN A 110 9.78 -25.90 36.71
N SER A 111 10.69 -25.20 36.04
CA SER A 111 10.40 -23.96 35.32
C SER A 111 9.47 -24.21 34.12
N SER A 112 9.78 -25.19 33.26
CA SER A 112 8.93 -25.60 32.13
C SER A 112 7.54 -26.03 32.61
N ARG A 113 7.46 -26.78 33.71
CA ARG A 113 6.18 -27.21 34.28
C ARG A 113 5.40 -26.04 34.90
N GLN A 114 6.07 -25.04 35.48
CA GLN A 114 5.40 -23.82 35.95
C GLN A 114 4.89 -22.95 34.80
N LEU A 115 5.58 -22.94 33.66
CA LEU A 115 5.13 -22.31 32.42
C LEU A 115 3.91 -23.04 31.82
N GLU A 116 3.93 -24.38 31.77
CA GLU A 116 2.78 -25.20 31.32
C GLU A 116 1.55 -25.05 32.23
N LEU A 117 1.75 -24.86 33.53
CA LEU A 117 0.68 -24.68 34.51
C LEU A 117 0.18 -23.23 34.63
N GLY A 118 0.72 -22.29 33.85
CA GLY A 118 0.29 -20.88 33.85
C GLY A 118 0.55 -20.13 35.16
N LEU A 119 1.43 -20.63 36.03
CA LEU A 119 1.68 -20.07 37.38
C LEU A 119 2.69 -18.91 37.37
N VAL A 120 3.30 -18.63 36.23
CA VAL A 120 4.21 -17.52 36.00
C VAL A 120 3.63 -16.71 34.84
N GLU A 121 3.02 -15.57 35.15
CA GLU A 121 2.65 -14.59 34.13
C GLU A 121 3.93 -14.21 33.35
N LYS A 122 3.98 -14.50 32.04
CA LYS A 122 5.01 -13.94 31.17
C LYS A 122 4.90 -12.42 31.32
N GLN A 123 5.96 -11.75 31.80
CA GLN A 123 5.95 -10.29 31.77
C GLN A 123 5.67 -9.84 30.34
N PRO A 124 4.76 -8.86 30.15
CA PRO A 124 4.46 -8.38 28.81
C PRO A 124 5.76 -7.92 28.15
N PRO A 125 5.93 -8.18 26.83
CA PRO A 125 7.09 -7.69 26.12
C PRO A 125 7.22 -6.18 26.33
N LYS A 126 8.45 -5.69 26.51
CA LYS A 126 8.69 -4.25 26.63
C LYS A 126 8.09 -3.55 25.40
N PRO A 127 7.43 -2.40 25.57
CA PRO A 127 6.87 -1.67 24.45
C PRO A 127 7.97 -1.35 23.43
N PRO A 128 7.66 -1.36 22.13
CA PRO A 128 8.58 -0.92 21.09
C PRO A 128 9.10 0.50 21.38
N LEU A 129 10.39 0.73 21.15
CA LEU A 129 11.05 2.02 21.44
C LEU A 129 10.34 3.23 20.81
N TRP A 130 9.71 3.04 19.66
CA TRP A 130 9.06 4.14 18.96
C TRP A 130 7.81 4.68 19.66
N GLU A 131 7.19 3.89 20.54
CA GLU A 131 6.03 4.34 21.32
C GLU A 131 6.43 5.41 22.34
N GLU A 132 7.71 5.47 22.72
CA GLU A 132 8.27 6.47 23.65
C GLU A 132 8.42 7.86 23.00
N PHE A 133 8.42 7.95 21.66
CA PHE A 133 8.58 9.24 20.97
C PHE A 133 7.32 10.11 21.10
N PRO A 134 7.47 11.44 21.27
CA PRO A 134 6.33 12.32 21.47
C PRO A 134 5.49 12.48 20.20
N PHE A 135 4.18 12.60 20.36
CA PHE A 135 3.24 12.88 19.27
C PHE A 135 3.45 14.27 18.66
N LEU A 136 3.33 14.33 17.34
CA LEU A 136 3.31 15.55 16.54
C LEU A 136 1.92 16.18 16.60
N LYS A 137 1.87 17.51 16.72
CA LYS A 137 0.61 18.24 16.95
C LYS A 137 0.19 19.12 15.78
N ARG A 138 1.10 19.45 14.87
CA ARG A 138 0.83 20.44 13.82
C ARG A 138 0.13 19.89 12.58
N TYR A 139 -0.17 18.59 12.53
CA TYR A 139 -1.13 18.06 11.54
C TYR A 139 -2.53 18.66 11.69
N PHE A 140 -2.90 19.10 12.90
CA PHE A 140 -4.20 19.66 13.23
C PHE A 140 -4.27 21.18 13.04
N GLY A 141 -3.29 21.76 12.32
CA GLY A 141 -3.28 23.19 12.01
C GLY A 141 -4.43 23.61 11.10
N GLY A 142 -4.92 24.84 11.30
CA GLY A 142 -6.15 25.32 10.67
C GLY A 142 -5.96 26.28 9.50
N ILE A 143 -7.02 26.46 8.70
CA ILE A 143 -7.06 27.33 7.50
C ILE A 143 -6.74 28.81 7.80
N ARG A 144 -6.97 29.33 9.02
CA ARG A 144 -6.62 30.71 9.39
C ARG A 144 -5.12 30.90 9.64
N ALA A 145 -4.37 29.81 9.78
CA ALA A 145 -2.93 29.78 10.07
C ALA A 145 -2.04 29.49 8.86
N LEU A 146 -2.57 29.63 7.63
CA LEU A 146 -1.80 29.34 6.42
C LEU A 146 -0.61 30.28 6.24
N VAL A 147 0.53 29.70 5.89
CA VAL A 147 1.75 30.40 5.52
C VAL A 147 2.25 29.88 4.16
N PRO A 148 2.92 30.71 3.35
CA PRO A 148 3.60 30.24 2.16
C PRO A 148 4.58 29.11 2.51
N ARG A 149 4.65 28.06 1.68
CA ARG A 149 5.47 26.86 1.98
C ARG A 149 6.94 27.18 2.31
N LYS A 150 7.53 28.13 1.60
CA LYS A 150 8.92 28.60 1.83
C LYS A 150 9.15 29.28 3.20
N GLN A 151 8.09 29.73 3.85
CA GLN A 151 8.11 30.36 5.18
C GLN A 151 7.68 29.39 6.28
N ASN A 152 7.24 28.18 5.92
CA ASN A 152 6.88 27.17 6.90
C ASN A 152 8.15 26.57 7.52
N ILE A 153 8.22 26.60 8.85
CA ILE A 153 9.21 25.84 9.60
C ILE A 153 8.47 24.57 10.06
N PRO A 154 8.74 23.40 9.46
CA PRO A 154 7.99 22.18 9.78
C PRO A 154 8.28 21.74 11.22
N GLU A 155 7.26 21.24 11.91
CA GLU A 155 7.45 20.62 13.24
C GLU A 155 8.41 19.42 13.12
N TYR A 156 8.30 18.64 12.05
CA TYR A 156 9.08 17.45 11.79
C TYR A 156 9.30 17.26 10.28
N PRO A 157 10.46 16.80 9.80
CA PRO A 157 11.69 16.45 10.53
C PRO A 157 12.52 17.68 10.92
N SER A 158 13.09 17.69 12.12
CA SER A 158 14.08 18.70 12.55
C SER A 158 15.17 18.05 13.41
N GLU A 159 16.40 18.54 13.29
CA GLU A 159 17.59 18.00 14.00
C GLU A 159 17.63 18.38 15.49
N GLU A 160 16.96 19.48 15.88
CA GLU A 160 16.93 19.94 17.26
C GLU A 160 15.79 19.26 18.04
N GLU A 161 16.11 18.50 19.09
CA GLU A 161 15.12 17.90 20.02
C GLU A 161 14.24 18.95 20.72
N SER A 162 14.65 20.23 20.70
CA SER A 162 14.08 21.32 21.48
C SER A 162 13.53 22.49 20.65
N ALA A 163 13.27 22.32 19.35
CA ALA A 163 12.62 23.38 18.58
C ALA A 163 11.29 23.74 19.28
N PRO A 164 11.10 24.99 19.74
CA PRO A 164 9.91 25.34 20.50
C PRO A 164 8.69 25.08 19.62
N VAL A 165 7.82 24.16 20.06
CA VAL A 165 6.47 24.03 19.52
C VAL A 165 5.90 25.44 19.51
N PRO A 166 5.49 26.01 18.36
CA PRO A 166 4.87 27.32 18.34
C PRO A 166 3.66 27.25 19.28
N THR A 167 3.78 27.87 20.46
CA THR A 167 2.77 27.77 21.50
C THR A 167 1.45 28.35 21.01
N ASN A 168 0.35 27.77 21.50
CA ASN A 168 -1.03 28.25 21.32
C ASN A 168 -1.25 29.73 21.71
N ALA A 169 -0.27 30.40 22.31
CA ALA A 169 -0.25 31.84 22.56
C ALA A 169 -0.37 32.73 21.29
N SER A 170 -0.30 32.15 20.08
CA SER A 170 -0.60 32.86 18.83
C SER A 170 -2.02 32.64 18.28
N VAL A 171 -2.87 31.89 18.98
CA VAL A 171 -4.24 31.54 18.55
C VAL A 171 -5.20 32.73 18.73
N GLU A 172 -5.09 33.48 19.84
CA GLU A 172 -5.91 34.68 20.09
C GLU A 172 -5.68 35.81 19.06
N ALA A 173 -4.51 35.83 18.40
CA ALA A 173 -4.19 36.82 17.36
C ALA A 173 -4.62 36.38 15.94
N GLN A 174 -5.22 35.19 15.78
CA GLN A 174 -5.55 34.62 14.47
C GLN A 174 -7.04 34.53 14.17
N THR A 175 -7.92 34.63 15.19
CA THR A 175 -9.37 34.75 15.00
C THR A 175 -9.77 36.03 14.26
N ASP A 176 -8.93 37.07 14.31
CA ASP A 176 -9.16 38.35 13.62
C ASP A 176 -8.65 38.38 12.17
N LYS A 177 -8.02 37.31 11.67
CA LYS A 177 -7.54 37.25 10.29
C LYS A 177 -8.69 36.91 9.35
N ALA A 178 -8.79 37.66 8.25
CA ALA A 178 -9.74 37.38 7.18
C ALA A 178 -9.60 35.93 6.69
N PHE A 179 -10.75 35.26 6.55
CA PHE A 179 -10.81 33.90 6.03
C PHE A 179 -10.19 33.85 4.63
N PRO A 180 -9.22 32.95 4.37
CA PRO A 180 -8.56 32.91 3.07
C PRO A 180 -9.54 32.46 1.98
N LYS A 181 -9.35 32.98 0.78
CA LYS A 181 -10.20 32.64 -0.37
C LYS A 181 -9.71 31.35 -1.03
N SER A 182 -10.62 30.40 -1.25
CA SER A 182 -10.31 29.17 -1.97
C SER A 182 -10.25 29.37 -3.49
N VAL A 183 -9.47 28.53 -4.18
CA VAL A 183 -9.26 28.59 -5.64
C VAL A 183 -9.56 27.23 -6.26
N PRO A 184 -10.22 27.16 -7.44
CA PRO A 184 -10.40 25.89 -8.16
C PRO A 184 -9.04 25.27 -8.55
N PHE A 185 -8.86 23.98 -8.28
CA PHE A 185 -7.68 23.22 -8.69
C PHE A 185 -7.91 22.62 -10.09
N ASP A 186 -6.95 22.80 -11.00
CA ASP A 186 -6.98 22.26 -12.36
C ASP A 186 -5.65 21.56 -12.70
N PRO A 187 -5.58 20.23 -12.56
CA PRO A 187 -4.38 19.46 -12.90
C PRO A 187 -4.39 18.92 -14.34
N TYR A 188 -5.42 19.20 -15.14
CA TYR A 188 -5.56 18.63 -16.47
C TYR A 188 -4.71 19.40 -17.49
N PRO A 189 -4.28 18.74 -18.58
CA PRO A 189 -3.67 19.44 -19.72
C PRO A 189 -4.59 20.54 -20.25
N ASP A 190 -4.02 21.63 -20.75
CA ASP A 190 -4.78 22.60 -21.54
C ASP A 190 -5.13 21.97 -22.89
N TYR A 191 -6.26 21.28 -22.91
CA TYR A 191 -6.77 20.53 -24.06
C TYR A 191 -7.08 21.41 -25.28
N LYS A 192 -7.17 22.74 -25.10
CA LYS A 192 -7.42 23.70 -26.20
C LYS A 192 -6.13 24.39 -26.67
N SER A 193 -5.01 24.16 -25.99
CA SER A 193 -3.74 24.77 -26.38
C SER A 193 -3.26 24.26 -27.75
N PRO A 194 -2.64 25.12 -28.58
CA PRO A 194 -2.01 24.68 -29.83
C PRO A 194 -0.95 23.60 -29.62
N ALA A 195 -0.29 23.59 -28.46
CA ALA A 195 0.72 22.59 -28.10
C ALA A 195 0.10 21.20 -27.93
N TYR A 196 -1.06 21.09 -27.29
CA TYR A 196 -1.78 19.82 -27.13
C TYR A 196 -2.35 19.34 -28.47
N LEU A 197 -3.05 20.22 -29.21
CA LEU A 197 -3.67 19.89 -30.50
C LEU A 197 -2.67 19.57 -31.62
N ALA A 198 -1.40 19.94 -31.45
CA ALA A 198 -0.34 19.55 -32.38
C ALA A 198 0.03 18.07 -32.31
N GLY A 199 -0.23 17.40 -31.18
CA GLY A 199 0.15 16.01 -30.94
C GLY A 199 -1.02 15.08 -30.62
N TYR A 200 -2.13 15.58 -30.08
CA TYR A 200 -3.25 14.80 -29.57
C TYR A 200 -4.60 15.27 -30.13
N ALA A 201 -5.59 14.38 -30.15
CA ALA A 201 -6.96 14.72 -30.51
C ALA A 201 -7.62 15.62 -29.45
N GLU A 202 -8.47 16.54 -29.91
CA GLU A 202 -9.23 17.46 -29.05
C GLU A 202 -10.09 16.67 -28.04
N LYS A 203 -10.12 17.16 -26.80
CA LYS A 203 -10.96 16.60 -25.74
C LYS A 203 -12.30 17.33 -25.69
N TYR A 204 -13.37 16.56 -25.88
CA TYR A 204 -14.73 17.06 -25.73
C TYR A 204 -15.18 17.02 -24.27
N GLU A 205 -15.92 18.05 -23.85
CA GLU A 205 -16.46 18.18 -22.51
C GLU A 205 -17.48 17.07 -22.20
N CYS A 206 -17.39 16.51 -20.98
CA CYS A 206 -18.29 15.48 -20.45
C CYS A 206 -19.19 16.07 -19.36
N PHE A 207 -20.36 15.46 -19.17
CA PHE A 207 -21.43 15.96 -18.28
C PHE A 207 -21.96 14.81 -17.41
N LEU A 208 -22.64 15.16 -16.31
CA LEU A 208 -23.25 14.19 -15.39
C LEU A 208 -24.60 13.65 -15.88
N ASP A 209 -25.21 14.30 -16.87
CA ASP A 209 -26.52 13.94 -17.40
C ASP A 209 -26.50 13.76 -18.93
N SER A 210 -27.40 12.92 -19.43
CA SER A 210 -27.54 12.62 -20.86
C SER A 210 -27.93 13.82 -21.72
N ARG A 211 -28.50 14.88 -21.12
CA ARG A 211 -28.85 16.14 -21.82
C ARG A 211 -27.69 17.13 -21.91
N ASN A 212 -26.50 16.78 -21.41
CA ASN A 212 -25.32 17.63 -21.42
C ASN A 212 -25.54 19.00 -20.75
N SER A 213 -26.25 19.02 -19.63
CA SER A 213 -26.64 20.25 -18.92
C SER A 213 -25.90 20.44 -17.59
N VAL A 214 -25.52 19.36 -16.92
CA VAL A 214 -24.89 19.39 -15.60
C VAL A 214 -23.39 19.17 -15.71
N ARG A 215 -22.61 20.21 -15.41
CA ARG A 215 -21.15 20.16 -15.36
C ARG A 215 -20.66 19.61 -14.03
N ILE A 216 -19.48 18.99 -14.05
CA ILE A 216 -18.82 18.50 -12.84
C ILE A 216 -18.13 19.69 -12.13
N PRO A 217 -18.46 19.98 -10.85
CA PRO A 217 -17.78 21.01 -10.08
C PRO A 217 -16.32 20.62 -9.82
N ARG A 218 -15.43 21.62 -9.73
CA ARG A 218 -14.01 21.39 -9.46
C ARG A 218 -13.74 21.38 -7.97
N VAL A 219 -12.73 20.63 -7.55
CA VAL A 219 -12.14 20.73 -6.21
C VAL A 219 -11.51 22.09 -6.00
N HIS A 220 -11.56 22.59 -4.77
CA HIS A 220 -10.96 23.86 -4.36
C HIS A 220 -9.81 23.60 -3.39
N TYR A 221 -8.79 24.44 -3.45
CA TYR A 221 -7.64 24.42 -2.54
C TYR A 221 -7.37 25.80 -1.97
N TYR A 222 -6.52 25.84 -0.95
CA TYR A 222 -5.96 27.06 -0.38
C TYR A 222 -4.45 27.12 -0.61
N THR A 223 -3.95 28.32 -0.93
CA THR A 223 -2.52 28.54 -1.14
C THR A 223 -1.79 28.60 0.19
N GLY A 224 -0.70 27.84 0.31
CA GLY A 224 0.08 27.69 1.53
C GLY A 224 -0.24 26.40 2.29
N VAL A 225 0.44 26.23 3.41
CA VAL A 225 0.23 25.13 4.36
C VAL A 225 0.03 25.71 5.76
N PRO A 226 -0.65 25.00 6.67
CA PRO A 226 -0.74 25.45 8.05
C PRO A 226 0.66 25.67 8.64
N ARG A 227 0.80 26.71 9.46
CA ARG A 227 2.07 26.97 10.15
C ARG A 227 2.53 25.74 10.93
N GLY A 228 3.80 25.37 10.82
CA GLY A 228 4.33 24.23 11.54
C GLY A 228 3.96 22.87 10.92
N GLN A 229 3.21 22.84 9.80
CA GLN A 229 2.81 21.60 9.15
C GLN A 229 4.03 20.70 8.95
N PRO A 230 4.00 19.45 9.47
CA PRO A 230 5.09 18.51 9.26
C PRO A 230 5.29 18.17 7.78
N ASP A 231 6.52 17.84 7.42
CA ASP A 231 6.86 17.31 6.10
C ASP A 231 6.69 15.79 6.07
N ALA A 232 6.56 15.23 4.87
CA ALA A 232 6.58 13.78 4.70
C ALA A 232 7.97 13.24 5.04
N VAL A 233 8.02 12.26 5.94
CA VAL A 233 9.27 11.67 6.40
C VAL A 233 9.80 10.62 5.43
N ILE A 234 8.90 9.92 4.75
CA ILE A 234 9.21 8.96 3.70
C ILE A 234 8.57 9.45 2.41
N GLY A 235 9.28 9.28 1.30
CA GLY A 235 8.87 9.77 -0.01
C GLY A 235 8.88 11.29 -0.10
N SER A 236 8.37 11.83 -1.21
CA SER A 236 8.42 13.27 -1.45
C SER A 236 7.40 13.74 -2.49
N HIS A 237 6.71 14.85 -2.20
CA HIS A 237 5.85 15.53 -3.17
C HIS A 237 6.67 15.98 -4.36
N GLU A 238 7.82 16.59 -4.12
CA GLU A 238 8.67 17.19 -5.14
C GLU A 238 9.23 16.16 -6.12
N VAL A 239 9.66 14.99 -5.59
CA VAL A 239 10.17 13.89 -6.44
C VAL A 239 9.12 13.42 -7.44
N LEU A 240 7.86 13.28 -7.01
CA LEU A 240 6.76 12.89 -7.89
C LEU A 240 6.19 14.06 -8.70
N GLY A 241 6.61 15.30 -8.44
CA GLY A 241 6.01 16.49 -9.06
C GLY A 241 4.60 16.79 -8.54
N LEU A 242 4.27 16.35 -7.33
CA LEU A 242 3.06 16.71 -6.61
C LEU A 242 3.18 18.11 -5.99
N HIS A 243 2.07 18.80 -5.82
CA HIS A 243 2.04 20.12 -5.21
C HIS A 243 2.26 19.99 -3.70
N ASN A 244 3.22 20.76 -3.20
CA ASN A 244 3.67 20.84 -1.82
C ASN A 244 3.31 22.20 -1.18
N ASP A 245 2.74 23.11 -1.98
CA ASP A 245 2.54 24.51 -1.65
C ASP A 245 1.06 24.88 -1.45
N ILE A 246 0.19 23.88 -1.41
CA ILE A 246 -1.26 24.01 -1.29
C ILE A 246 -1.80 23.02 -0.25
N CYS A 247 -2.97 23.32 0.30
CA CYS A 247 -3.71 22.40 1.16
C CYS A 247 -5.20 22.37 0.82
N PHE A 248 -5.85 21.30 1.25
CA PHE A 248 -7.26 21.01 1.02
C PHE A 248 -7.99 20.85 2.35
N ASP A 249 -9.13 21.52 2.48
CA ASP A 249 -10.08 21.29 3.56
C ASP A 249 -11.23 20.38 3.08
N ARG A 250 -12.00 19.87 4.03
CA ARG A 250 -13.10 18.94 3.73
C ARG A 250 -14.14 19.51 2.77
N PHE A 251 -14.43 20.81 2.83
CA PHE A 251 -15.42 21.42 1.94
C PHE A 251 -14.87 21.63 0.52
N GLY A 252 -13.66 22.16 0.37
CA GLY A 252 -13.04 22.32 -0.94
C GLY A 252 -12.76 20.98 -1.64
N ARG A 253 -12.45 19.94 -0.85
CA ARG A 253 -12.15 18.59 -1.35
C ARG A 253 -13.37 17.74 -1.64
N LEU A 254 -14.37 17.71 -0.74
CA LEU A 254 -15.52 16.80 -0.81
C LEU A 254 -16.82 17.51 -1.22
N GLY A 255 -16.88 18.84 -1.13
CA GLY A 255 -18.02 19.65 -1.52
C GLY A 255 -18.51 19.37 -2.94
N PRO A 256 -17.61 19.32 -3.95
CA PRO A 256 -17.94 18.94 -5.32
C PRO A 256 -18.60 17.58 -5.51
N TYR A 257 -18.70 16.74 -4.47
CA TYR A 257 -19.20 15.36 -4.53
C TYR A 257 -20.41 15.13 -3.59
N GLY A 258 -20.96 16.21 -3.03
CA GLY A 258 -22.18 16.16 -2.22
C GLY A 258 -21.98 16.43 -0.73
N TYR A 259 -20.78 16.83 -0.28
CA TYR A 259 -20.53 17.21 1.11
C TYR A 259 -20.92 18.66 1.39
N GLY A 260 -21.50 18.96 2.56
CA GLY A 260 -21.76 20.32 3.03
C GLY A 260 -23.10 20.93 2.58
N TYR A 261 -23.97 20.18 1.91
CA TYR A 261 -25.31 20.64 1.56
C TYR A 261 -26.38 19.55 1.67
N SER A 262 -27.61 20.02 1.95
CA SER A 262 -28.78 19.21 2.30
C SER A 262 -29.21 18.22 1.23
N ILE A 263 -29.85 17.12 1.65
CA ILE A 263 -30.43 16.10 0.74
C ILE A 263 -31.48 16.72 -0.19
N LYS A 264 -32.25 17.72 0.30
CA LYS A 264 -33.28 18.42 -0.49
C LYS A 264 -32.70 19.17 -1.69
N ARG A 265 -31.48 19.71 -1.51
CA ARG A 265 -30.67 20.37 -2.56
C ARG A 265 -29.85 19.38 -3.39
N GLY A 266 -30.00 18.08 -3.13
CA GLY A 266 -29.39 17.01 -3.89
C GLY A 266 -27.98 16.60 -3.43
N GLY A 267 -27.54 17.12 -2.29
CA GLY A 267 -26.31 16.69 -1.61
C GLY A 267 -26.55 15.43 -0.79
N THR A 268 -25.56 15.04 -0.01
CA THR A 268 -25.64 13.87 0.87
C THR A 268 -26.28 14.18 2.23
N GLY A 269 -26.40 15.46 2.59
CA GLY A 269 -26.78 15.86 3.95
C GLY A 269 -25.65 15.74 4.98
N ALA A 270 -24.48 15.23 4.59
CA ALA A 270 -23.30 15.20 5.45
C ALA A 270 -22.59 16.56 5.50
N GLY A 271 -21.86 16.82 6.58
CA GLY A 271 -21.11 18.08 6.76
C GLY A 271 -22.00 19.31 6.98
N MET A 272 -23.22 19.08 7.48
CA MET A 272 -24.17 20.16 7.76
C MET A 272 -23.91 20.84 9.11
N THR A 273 -23.26 20.13 10.03
CA THR A 273 -22.80 20.59 11.36
C THR A 273 -21.31 20.94 11.32
N GLY A 274 -20.81 21.60 12.37
CA GLY A 274 -19.41 21.99 12.49
C GLY A 274 -19.08 23.40 12.01
N GLU A 275 -17.80 23.76 12.07
CA GLU A 275 -17.31 25.03 11.56
C GLU A 275 -17.46 25.06 10.03
N ARG A 276 -18.05 26.14 9.50
CA ARG A 276 -18.46 26.26 8.09
C ARG A 276 -18.10 27.61 7.46
N GLU A 277 -17.26 28.44 8.09
CA GLU A 277 -16.93 29.76 7.53
C GLU A 277 -16.29 29.59 6.13
N GLY A 278 -16.78 30.34 5.14
CA GLY A 278 -16.29 30.23 3.76
C GLY A 278 -16.70 28.96 3.00
N ALA A 279 -17.44 28.01 3.60
CA ALA A 279 -17.88 26.79 2.91
C ALA A 279 -18.89 27.11 1.79
N ASP A 280 -19.86 27.99 2.04
CA ASP A 280 -20.89 28.35 1.07
C ASP A 280 -20.36 29.28 -0.04
N GLU A 281 -19.20 29.91 0.19
CA GLU A 281 -18.56 30.76 -0.82
C GLU A 281 -18.17 29.97 -2.07
N MET A 282 -17.95 28.65 -2.01
CA MET A 282 -17.64 27.90 -3.24
C MET A 282 -18.80 27.87 -4.24
N TRP A 283 -20.04 27.99 -3.74
CA TRP A 283 -21.26 27.88 -4.53
C TRP A 283 -21.80 29.26 -4.95
N ASN A 284 -21.56 30.31 -4.15
CA ASN A 284 -22.18 31.62 -4.33
C ASN A 284 -21.39 32.55 -5.26
N GLY A 285 -21.92 32.87 -6.46
CA GLY A 285 -21.40 33.93 -7.34
C GLY A 285 -21.64 33.71 -8.84
N ALA A 286 -21.54 34.78 -9.64
CA ALA A 286 -21.64 34.69 -11.09
C ALA A 286 -20.49 33.86 -11.68
N GLY A 287 -20.81 32.78 -12.41
CA GLY A 287 -19.82 31.85 -12.98
C GLY A 287 -19.32 30.75 -12.05
N LYS A 288 -19.88 30.62 -10.83
CA LYS A 288 -19.59 29.49 -9.92
C LYS A 288 -20.44 28.26 -10.24
N PRO A 289 -19.96 27.04 -9.96
CA PRO A 289 -20.73 25.82 -10.19
C PRO A 289 -21.98 25.79 -9.30
N GLN A 290 -23.09 25.33 -9.85
CA GLN A 290 -24.30 25.08 -9.07
C GLN A 290 -24.13 23.78 -8.27
N GLU A 291 -24.76 23.72 -7.09
CA GLU A 291 -24.90 22.47 -6.34
C GLU A 291 -25.50 21.38 -7.22
N VAL A 292 -24.86 20.22 -7.24
CA VAL A 292 -25.26 19.10 -8.08
C VAL A 292 -26.29 18.25 -7.35
N ASP A 293 -27.37 17.90 -8.04
CA ASP A 293 -28.35 16.92 -7.56
C ASP A 293 -27.97 15.50 -7.95
N TYR A 294 -27.31 14.80 -7.03
CA TYR A 294 -26.80 13.44 -7.26
C TYR A 294 -27.89 12.37 -7.29
N ARG A 295 -29.10 12.64 -6.80
CA ARG A 295 -30.20 11.65 -6.76
C ARG A 295 -30.65 11.18 -8.15
N ARG A 296 -30.26 11.91 -9.20
CA ARG A 296 -30.63 11.62 -10.60
C ARG A 296 -29.42 11.27 -11.47
N VAL A 297 -28.24 11.13 -10.89
CA VAL A 297 -27.01 10.85 -11.62
C VAL A 297 -26.86 9.34 -11.78
N SER A 298 -26.66 8.90 -13.03
CA SER A 298 -26.22 7.54 -13.34
C SER A 298 -24.76 7.61 -13.79
N TRP A 299 -23.85 7.12 -12.94
CA TRP A 299 -22.42 7.18 -13.24
C TRP A 299 -22.03 6.25 -14.39
N ALA A 300 -22.73 5.12 -14.54
CA ALA A 300 -22.54 4.21 -15.69
C ALA A 300 -22.81 4.92 -17.02
N GLU A 301 -23.94 5.62 -17.13
CA GLU A 301 -24.31 6.36 -18.34
C GLU A 301 -23.35 7.53 -18.59
N ALA A 302 -22.98 8.28 -17.55
CA ALA A 302 -22.07 9.41 -17.66
C ALA A 302 -20.67 8.99 -18.16
N GLN A 303 -20.10 7.92 -17.60
CA GLN A 303 -18.80 7.39 -18.05
C GLN A 303 -18.89 6.88 -19.49
N LYS A 304 -19.94 6.11 -19.83
CA LYS A 304 -20.14 5.57 -21.18
C LYS A 304 -20.23 6.70 -22.21
N ALA A 305 -21.13 7.66 -22.00
CA ALA A 305 -21.31 8.80 -22.90
C ALA A 305 -20.02 9.62 -23.05
N CYS A 306 -19.28 9.84 -21.96
CA CYS A 306 -18.00 10.54 -22.00
C CYS A 306 -16.96 9.79 -22.84
N SER A 307 -16.86 8.47 -22.66
CA SER A 307 -15.90 7.62 -23.36
C SER A 307 -16.20 7.49 -24.85
N GLU A 308 -17.48 7.38 -25.24
CA GLU A 308 -17.92 7.31 -26.63
C GLU A 308 -17.63 8.63 -27.36
N LYS A 309 -17.96 9.75 -26.71
CA LYS A 309 -17.73 11.11 -27.24
C LYS A 309 -16.26 11.42 -27.47
N ASN A 310 -15.37 10.83 -26.68
CA ASN A 310 -13.93 11.04 -26.72
C ASN A 310 -13.16 9.84 -27.33
N SER A 311 -13.85 8.89 -27.95
CA SER A 311 -13.27 7.65 -28.46
C SER A 311 -12.09 7.85 -29.43
N MET A 312 -12.12 8.93 -30.22
CA MET A 312 -11.04 9.27 -31.16
C MET A 312 -9.68 9.55 -30.51
N ARG A 313 -9.64 9.74 -29.19
CA ARG A 313 -8.40 9.99 -28.44
C ARG A 313 -7.63 8.70 -28.12
N PHE A 314 -8.27 7.55 -28.25
CA PHE A 314 -7.75 6.28 -27.74
C PHE A 314 -7.47 5.29 -28.87
N ALA A 315 -6.54 4.36 -28.62
CA ALA A 315 -6.32 3.25 -29.52
C ALA A 315 -7.53 2.32 -29.54
N SER A 316 -8.00 1.95 -30.73
CA SER A 316 -8.96 0.85 -30.86
C SER A 316 -8.26 -0.45 -30.49
N PRO A 317 -8.92 -1.35 -29.73
CA PRO A 317 -8.35 -2.67 -29.46
C PRO A 317 -8.05 -3.36 -30.79
N ALA A 318 -6.86 -3.96 -30.91
CA ALA A 318 -6.56 -4.81 -32.05
C ALA A 318 -7.63 -5.91 -32.09
N THR A 319 -8.30 -6.06 -33.23
CA THR A 319 -9.29 -7.11 -33.45
C THR A 319 -8.55 -8.45 -33.44
N GLU A 320 -8.27 -8.98 -32.26
CA GLU A 320 -7.99 -10.40 -32.14
C GLU A 320 -9.25 -11.11 -32.61
N THR A 321 -9.12 -11.82 -33.73
CA THR A 321 -10.14 -12.70 -34.27
C THR A 321 -10.74 -13.46 -33.10
N LYS A 322 -11.99 -13.14 -32.74
CA LYS A 322 -12.79 -13.91 -31.79
C LYS A 322 -12.81 -15.34 -32.30
N SER A 323 -11.88 -16.16 -31.82
CA SER A 323 -11.82 -17.56 -32.19
C SER A 323 -13.13 -18.16 -31.72
N SER A 324 -13.79 -18.90 -32.58
CA SER A 324 -15.17 -19.36 -32.41
C SER A 324 -15.32 -20.47 -31.36
N GLY A 325 -14.45 -20.48 -30.33
CA GLY A 325 -14.37 -21.45 -29.24
C GLY A 325 -14.64 -20.90 -27.83
N ASP A 326 -14.74 -19.58 -27.63
CA ASP A 326 -15.02 -18.96 -26.30
C ASP A 326 -16.51 -18.99 -25.91
N TYR A 327 -17.11 -20.17 -25.95
CA TYR A 327 -18.47 -20.39 -25.44
C TYR A 327 -18.56 -20.34 -23.91
N PHE A 328 -17.45 -20.18 -23.19
CA PHE A 328 -17.45 -20.24 -21.74
C PHE A 328 -17.73 -18.92 -21.02
N LEU A 329 -17.73 -17.73 -21.66
CA LEU A 329 -18.21 -16.46 -21.04
C LEU A 329 -18.25 -15.23 -21.99
N GLY A 330 -18.64 -15.39 -23.25
CA GLY A 330 -19.05 -14.24 -24.10
C GLY A 330 -20.38 -13.58 -23.68
N MET A 331 -20.65 -13.40 -22.40
CA MET A 331 -21.96 -12.91 -21.88
C MET A 331 -21.86 -11.76 -20.86
N GLY A 332 -20.77 -10.98 -20.87
CA GLY A 332 -20.63 -9.75 -20.05
C GLY A 332 -20.55 -8.44 -20.84
N SER A 333 -20.35 -8.48 -22.16
CA SER A 333 -20.01 -7.29 -22.97
C SER A 333 -21.20 -6.60 -23.66
N ASP A 334 -22.42 -7.15 -23.61
CA ASP A 334 -23.61 -6.53 -24.22
C ASP A 334 -24.56 -5.99 -23.14
N ILE A 335 -24.15 -4.89 -22.49
CA ILE A 335 -25.06 -4.00 -21.77
C ILE A 335 -25.42 -2.84 -22.71
N GLY A 336 -26.59 -2.95 -23.35
CA GLY A 336 -27.31 -1.79 -23.87
C GLY A 336 -27.58 -1.73 -25.39
N GLN A 337 -27.79 -2.84 -26.10
CA GLN A 337 -28.42 -2.79 -27.42
C GLN A 337 -29.81 -3.43 -27.38
N GLY A 338 -30.84 -2.58 -27.42
CA GLY A 338 -32.19 -2.99 -27.77
C GLY A 338 -32.18 -3.61 -29.16
N ALA A 339 -32.71 -4.83 -29.28
CA ALA A 339 -32.81 -5.57 -30.52
C ALA A 339 -33.63 -4.81 -31.59
N PRO A 340 -33.12 -4.66 -32.83
CA PRO A 340 -33.99 -4.42 -33.97
C PRO A 340 -34.54 -5.76 -34.50
N SER A 341 -35.85 -5.77 -34.68
CA SER A 341 -36.63 -6.84 -35.31
C SER A 341 -36.01 -7.35 -36.63
N LYS A 342 -36.01 -8.67 -36.80
CA LYS A 342 -35.72 -9.37 -38.05
C LYS A 342 -36.71 -8.96 -39.15
N SER A 343 -36.27 -8.14 -40.10
CA SER A 343 -36.73 -8.19 -41.50
C SER A 343 -36.02 -7.14 -42.34
N ALA A 344 -35.08 -7.58 -43.20
CA ALA A 344 -34.78 -7.05 -44.54
C ALA A 344 -33.33 -7.40 -44.94
N ILE A 345 -33.10 -8.66 -45.27
CA ILE A 345 -32.05 -9.01 -46.23
C ILE A 345 -32.77 -9.10 -47.58
N GLU A 346 -32.47 -8.17 -48.49
CA GLU A 346 -32.26 -8.49 -49.90
C GLU A 346 -31.95 -7.24 -50.75
N ARG A 347 -30.96 -7.41 -51.65
CA ARG A 347 -30.65 -6.63 -52.87
C ARG A 347 -29.70 -5.43 -52.71
N ARG A 348 -28.43 -5.61 -53.07
CA ARG A 348 -27.93 -5.55 -54.48
C ARG A 348 -26.40 -5.64 -54.49
N ASP A 349 -25.91 -6.74 -55.05
CA ASP A 349 -24.61 -6.78 -55.73
C ASP A 349 -24.76 -6.35 -57.19
N ASN A 350 -23.62 -5.97 -57.77
CA ASN A 350 -23.29 -5.66 -59.16
C ASN A 350 -23.54 -4.22 -59.66
N SER A 351 -22.43 -3.48 -59.86
CA SER A 351 -21.83 -3.40 -61.20
C SER A 351 -20.53 -2.57 -61.22
N SER A 352 -19.49 -3.17 -61.76
CA SER A 352 -18.25 -2.57 -62.27
C SER A 352 -18.48 -1.53 -63.38
N ALA A 353 -17.71 -0.43 -63.41
CA ALA A 353 -16.95 0.03 -64.59
C ALA A 353 -16.34 1.45 -64.40
N LEU A 354 -15.01 1.50 -64.49
CA LEU A 354 -14.19 2.34 -65.39
C LEU A 354 -14.34 3.88 -65.36
N SER A 355 -13.25 4.60 -65.03
CA SER A 355 -12.51 5.48 -65.98
C SER A 355 -11.27 6.11 -65.35
N ASN A 356 -10.15 6.02 -66.07
CA ASN A 356 -8.86 6.71 -65.82
C ASN A 356 -9.01 8.23 -65.97
N HIS A 357 -8.22 9.04 -65.25
CA HIS A 357 -7.24 9.95 -65.86
C HIS A 357 -6.41 10.78 -64.83
N THR A 358 -5.09 10.61 -64.96
CA THR A 358 -3.99 11.60 -64.89
C THR A 358 -3.77 12.50 -63.67
N SER A 359 -2.58 12.29 -63.10
CA SER A 359 -1.78 13.11 -62.19
C SER A 359 -1.60 14.57 -62.58
N THR A 360 -1.81 15.49 -61.64
CA THR A 360 -0.85 16.56 -61.29
C THR A 360 -1.18 17.13 -59.90
N GLU A 361 -0.17 17.07 -59.01
CA GLU A 361 0.20 18.10 -58.02
C GLU A 361 -0.92 18.99 -57.44
N GLU A 362 -1.38 18.65 -56.24
CA GLU A 362 -1.67 19.58 -55.13
C GLU A 362 -2.48 18.84 -54.04
N GLN A 363 -1.77 18.23 -53.08
CA GLN A 363 -2.17 18.13 -51.66
C GLN A 363 -1.14 17.29 -50.91
N THR A 364 0.06 17.85 -50.79
CA THR A 364 1.05 17.42 -49.82
C THR A 364 0.82 18.19 -48.52
N GLU A 365 -0.38 18.13 -47.95
CA GLU A 365 -0.55 18.40 -46.52
C GLU A 365 -0.32 17.08 -45.79
N ARG A 366 0.86 16.97 -45.19
CA ARG A 366 1.22 15.90 -44.26
C ARG A 366 0.18 15.89 -43.14
N THR A 367 -0.75 14.93 -43.18
CA THR A 367 -1.55 14.53 -42.03
C THR A 367 -0.57 14.12 -40.92
N LYS A 368 -0.33 15.01 -39.97
CA LYS A 368 0.47 14.71 -38.79
C LYS A 368 -0.22 13.57 -38.04
N ALA A 369 0.50 12.48 -37.79
CA ALA A 369 -0.02 11.35 -37.04
C ALA A 369 -0.38 11.82 -35.62
N VAL A 370 -1.67 11.71 -35.28
CA VAL A 370 -2.16 12.01 -33.93
C VAL A 370 -1.69 10.89 -33.00
N THR A 371 -1.10 11.26 -31.86
CA THR A 371 -0.70 10.31 -30.82
C THR A 371 -1.95 9.90 -30.05
N LEU A 372 -2.21 8.59 -29.98
CA LEU A 372 -3.34 8.03 -29.24
C LEU A 372 -2.94 7.80 -27.77
N LEU A 373 -3.89 8.03 -26.86
CA LEU A 373 -3.72 7.82 -25.43
C LEU A 373 -4.08 6.38 -25.04
N PRO A 374 -3.43 5.83 -23.99
CA PRO A 374 -3.84 4.55 -23.44
C PRO A 374 -5.16 4.68 -22.68
N ARG A 375 -5.93 3.60 -22.60
CA ARG A 375 -7.12 3.51 -21.74
C ARG A 375 -6.79 2.79 -20.45
N THR A 376 -7.30 3.31 -19.34
CA THR A 376 -7.03 2.75 -18.01
C THR A 376 -8.33 2.41 -17.28
N ALA A 377 -8.42 1.22 -16.69
CA ALA A 377 -9.48 0.88 -15.75
C ALA A 377 -9.03 1.16 -14.32
N ILE A 378 -9.96 1.56 -13.45
CA ILE A 378 -9.78 1.60 -12.00
C ILE A 378 -10.76 0.59 -11.42
N VAL A 379 -10.23 -0.51 -10.94
CA VAL A 379 -11.01 -1.63 -10.41
C VAL A 379 -11.07 -1.50 -8.90
N ILE A 380 -12.29 -1.29 -8.41
CA ILE A 380 -12.63 -1.28 -6.99
C ILE A 380 -13.20 -2.64 -6.63
N ARG A 381 -12.57 -3.35 -5.70
CA ARG A 381 -13.04 -4.66 -5.26
C ARG A 381 -13.95 -4.52 -4.04
N THR A 382 -15.11 -5.15 -4.10
CA THR A 382 -16.08 -5.16 -3.00
C THR A 382 -16.72 -6.53 -2.83
N TRP A 383 -17.37 -6.74 -1.70
CA TRP A 383 -18.25 -7.89 -1.49
C TRP A 383 -19.65 -7.58 -2.00
N TRP A 384 -20.37 -8.59 -2.45
CA TRP A 384 -21.77 -8.49 -2.89
C TRP A 384 -22.73 -7.95 -1.82
N ASP A 385 -22.36 -8.05 -0.54
CA ASP A 385 -23.12 -7.59 0.63
C ASP A 385 -22.48 -6.38 1.33
N HIS A 386 -21.52 -5.73 0.67
CA HIS A 386 -20.85 -4.55 1.21
C HIS A 386 -21.84 -3.40 1.43
N GLN A 387 -21.80 -2.83 2.64
CA GLN A 387 -22.63 -1.68 3.01
C GLN A 387 -21.88 -0.38 2.69
N TYR A 388 -22.38 0.36 1.71
CA TYR A 388 -21.80 1.63 1.29
C TYR A 388 -22.25 2.75 2.21
N SER A 389 -21.31 3.33 2.96
CA SER A 389 -21.59 4.53 3.75
C SER A 389 -21.72 5.77 2.85
N VAL A 390 -22.23 6.86 3.42
CA VAL A 390 -22.26 8.16 2.73
C VAL A 390 -20.84 8.65 2.40
N GLU A 391 -19.87 8.32 3.24
CA GLU A 391 -18.47 8.64 3.01
C GLU A 391 -17.90 7.89 1.80
N ASP A 392 -18.18 6.59 1.71
CA ASP A 392 -17.79 5.75 0.55
C ASP A 392 -18.38 6.28 -0.75
N ILE A 393 -19.65 6.71 -0.72
CA ILE A 393 -20.33 7.31 -1.87
C ILE A 393 -19.59 8.58 -2.32
N ILE A 394 -19.28 9.50 -1.40
CA ILE A 394 -18.55 10.74 -1.72
C ILE A 394 -17.16 10.42 -2.30
N TYR A 395 -16.46 9.45 -1.71
CA TYR A 395 -15.16 8.96 -2.18
C TYR A 395 -15.25 8.42 -3.62
N LEU A 396 -16.18 7.52 -3.92
CA LEU A 396 -16.36 6.92 -5.24
C LEU A 396 -16.77 7.97 -6.29
N ARG A 397 -17.67 8.90 -5.94
CA ARG A 397 -18.01 10.05 -6.80
C ARG A 397 -16.78 10.87 -7.14
N SER A 398 -15.91 11.12 -6.16
CA SER A 398 -14.67 11.87 -6.37
C SER A 398 -13.77 11.20 -7.41
N MET A 399 -13.57 9.87 -7.31
CA MET A 399 -12.75 9.13 -8.25
C MET A 399 -13.34 9.17 -9.67
N ILE A 400 -14.64 8.89 -9.85
CA ILE A 400 -15.27 8.85 -11.18
C ILE A 400 -15.24 10.23 -11.85
N ALA A 401 -15.60 11.26 -11.09
CA ALA A 401 -15.63 12.63 -11.59
C ALA A 401 -14.24 13.11 -12.03
N GLU A 402 -13.23 12.94 -11.17
CA GLU A 402 -11.88 13.41 -11.38
C GLU A 402 -11.14 12.60 -12.45
N LEU A 403 -11.22 11.27 -12.40
CA LEU A 403 -10.43 10.40 -13.25
C LEU A 403 -11.14 10.12 -14.57
N SER A 404 -12.45 9.87 -14.58
CA SER A 404 -13.15 9.50 -15.81
C SER A 404 -13.68 10.73 -16.57
N LEU A 405 -14.56 11.51 -15.95
CA LEU A 405 -15.30 12.54 -16.69
C LEU A 405 -14.44 13.77 -17.02
N MET A 406 -13.67 14.27 -16.05
CA MET A 406 -12.85 15.47 -16.26
C MET A 406 -11.66 15.24 -17.18
N SER A 407 -11.06 14.04 -17.19
CA SER A 407 -10.01 13.65 -18.14
C SER A 407 -10.52 13.39 -19.56
N GLY A 408 -11.84 13.26 -19.74
CA GLY A 408 -12.44 12.90 -21.04
C GLY A 408 -12.32 11.40 -21.38
N GLY A 409 -12.48 10.54 -20.37
CA GLY A 409 -12.53 9.08 -20.53
C GLY A 409 -11.19 8.36 -20.53
N GLU A 410 -10.11 9.01 -20.05
CA GLU A 410 -8.79 8.35 -19.95
C GLU A 410 -8.81 7.20 -18.93
N TYR A 411 -9.64 7.36 -17.90
CA TYR A 411 -9.92 6.34 -16.89
C TYR A 411 -11.40 5.93 -16.95
N THR A 412 -11.68 4.69 -16.56
CA THR A 412 -13.04 4.21 -16.29
C THR A 412 -13.04 3.44 -14.98
N LEU A 413 -13.90 3.83 -14.03
CA LEU A 413 -14.05 3.10 -12.77
C LEU A 413 -15.00 1.91 -12.98
N HIS A 414 -14.62 0.76 -12.42
CA HIS A 414 -15.33 -0.50 -12.51
C HIS A 414 -15.34 -1.22 -11.16
N PHE A 415 -16.45 -1.83 -10.77
CA PHE A 415 -16.55 -2.63 -9.56
C PHE A 415 -16.30 -4.11 -9.88
N LEU A 416 -15.41 -4.76 -9.14
CA LEU A 416 -15.21 -6.20 -9.22
C LEU A 416 -15.74 -6.83 -7.93
N VAL A 417 -16.95 -7.35 -8.01
CA VAL A 417 -17.77 -7.73 -6.86
C VAL A 417 -17.66 -9.22 -6.59
N HIS A 418 -17.16 -9.59 -5.42
CA HIS A 418 -17.02 -10.97 -4.99
C HIS A 418 -18.32 -11.48 -4.35
N VAL A 419 -18.91 -12.52 -4.95
CA VAL A 419 -20.01 -13.30 -4.39
C VAL A 419 -19.43 -14.45 -3.55
N LYS A 420 -19.56 -14.34 -2.22
CA LYS A 420 -19.00 -15.30 -1.26
C LYS A 420 -19.69 -16.67 -1.27
N ASP A 421 -20.94 -16.73 -1.73
CA ASP A 421 -21.68 -18.00 -1.79
C ASP A 421 -21.37 -18.74 -3.09
N ASP A 422 -20.47 -19.71 -3.00
CA ASP A 422 -20.03 -20.56 -4.12
C ASP A 422 -21.13 -21.49 -4.68
N ASN A 423 -22.28 -21.60 -4.01
CA ASN A 423 -23.41 -22.38 -4.50
C ASN A 423 -24.26 -21.59 -5.52
N VAL A 424 -24.03 -20.29 -5.65
CA VAL A 424 -24.76 -19.43 -6.58
C VAL A 424 -24.10 -19.51 -7.96
N PRO A 425 -24.80 -20.01 -9.00
CA PRO A 425 -24.20 -20.23 -10.31
C PRO A 425 -24.18 -18.93 -11.15
N ILE A 426 -23.47 -17.91 -10.69
CA ILE A 426 -23.40 -16.59 -11.35
C ILE A 426 -22.83 -16.65 -12.77
N TRP A 427 -22.05 -17.68 -13.09
CA TRP A 427 -21.49 -17.91 -14.43
C TRP A 427 -22.44 -18.66 -15.38
N ALA A 428 -23.54 -19.24 -14.88
CA ALA A 428 -24.46 -20.06 -15.69
C ALA A 428 -25.88 -19.49 -15.78
N ASP A 429 -26.34 -18.69 -14.81
CA ASP A 429 -27.68 -18.08 -14.82
C ASP A 429 -27.62 -16.54 -14.83
N ARG A 430 -28.00 -15.95 -15.97
CA ARG A 430 -28.03 -14.51 -16.18
C ARG A 430 -29.03 -13.77 -15.30
N LYS A 431 -30.20 -14.36 -15.01
CA LYS A 431 -31.21 -13.70 -14.17
C LYS A 431 -30.72 -13.57 -12.73
N ILE A 432 -30.03 -14.60 -12.25
CA ILE A 432 -29.41 -14.58 -10.92
C ILE A 432 -28.27 -13.56 -10.89
N TYR A 433 -27.41 -13.56 -11.91
CA TYR A 433 -26.32 -12.59 -12.06
C TYR A 433 -26.83 -11.14 -12.00
N ASP A 434 -27.77 -10.78 -12.86
CA ASP A 434 -28.29 -9.41 -12.97
C ASP A 434 -28.93 -8.95 -11.65
N ARG A 435 -29.70 -9.83 -11.00
CA ARG A 435 -30.33 -9.54 -9.70
C ARG A 435 -29.29 -9.30 -8.60
N ILE A 436 -28.24 -10.12 -8.53
CA ILE A 436 -27.20 -9.97 -7.51
C ILE A 436 -26.44 -8.68 -7.75
N LEU A 437 -26.05 -8.41 -8.99
CA LEU A 437 -25.32 -7.20 -9.35
C LEU A 437 -26.12 -5.93 -9.03
N GLU A 438 -27.42 -5.91 -9.33
CA GLU A 438 -28.29 -4.78 -9.02
C GLU A 438 -28.42 -4.51 -7.51
N ASN A 439 -28.46 -5.57 -6.71
CA ASN A 439 -28.54 -5.47 -5.25
C ASN A 439 -27.18 -5.16 -4.58
N SER A 440 -26.07 -5.45 -5.26
CA SER A 440 -24.72 -5.28 -4.69
C SER A 440 -24.21 -3.84 -4.75
N LEU A 441 -24.80 -2.98 -5.59
CA LEU A 441 -24.34 -1.61 -5.83
C LEU A 441 -25.43 -0.58 -5.53
N PRO A 442 -25.07 0.59 -4.96
CA PRO A 442 -25.97 1.72 -4.83
C PRO A 442 -26.57 2.15 -6.18
N GLU A 443 -27.78 2.71 -6.17
CA GLU A 443 -28.55 3.06 -7.38
C GLU A 443 -27.73 3.88 -8.39
N GLU A 444 -26.94 4.85 -7.93
CA GLU A 444 -26.13 5.71 -8.81
C GLU A 444 -24.98 4.99 -9.51
N PHE A 445 -24.54 3.83 -8.99
CA PHE A 445 -23.43 3.03 -9.52
C PHE A 445 -23.89 1.75 -10.23
N ARG A 446 -25.19 1.50 -10.34
CA ARG A 446 -25.73 0.34 -11.05
C ARG A 446 -25.24 0.31 -12.50
N GLY A 447 -24.85 -0.88 -12.96
CA GLY A 447 -24.29 -1.09 -14.30
C GLY A 447 -22.78 -0.88 -14.43
N MET A 448 -22.07 -0.64 -13.32
CA MET A 448 -20.61 -0.48 -13.30
C MET A 448 -19.85 -1.69 -12.76
N GLY A 449 -20.52 -2.80 -12.45
CA GLY A 449 -19.90 -3.95 -11.78
C GLY A 449 -19.84 -5.24 -12.60
N THR A 450 -18.83 -6.05 -12.31
CA THR A 450 -18.68 -7.44 -12.76
C THR A 450 -18.62 -8.35 -11.55
N LEU A 451 -19.44 -9.41 -11.52
CA LEU A 451 -19.42 -10.39 -10.44
C LEU A 451 -18.35 -11.45 -10.69
N TRP A 452 -17.78 -11.98 -9.61
CA TRP A 452 -16.93 -13.17 -9.63
C TRP A 452 -17.11 -13.99 -8.33
N SER A 453 -16.64 -15.24 -8.33
CA SER A 453 -16.63 -16.15 -7.16
C SER A 453 -15.38 -17.03 -7.15
N GLU A 454 -15.00 -17.57 -5.99
CA GLU A 454 -13.87 -18.50 -5.86
C GLU A 454 -14.12 -19.78 -6.67
N ARG A 455 -15.37 -20.29 -6.66
CA ARG A 455 -15.77 -21.43 -7.50
C ARG A 455 -15.52 -21.19 -8.99
N GLN A 456 -15.80 -19.98 -9.48
CA GLN A 456 -15.53 -19.60 -10.87
C GLN A 456 -14.03 -19.56 -11.15
N MET A 457 -13.21 -19.04 -10.23
CA MET A 457 -11.76 -19.02 -10.38
C MET A 457 -11.17 -20.43 -10.39
N GLY A 458 -11.71 -21.35 -9.59
CA GLY A 458 -11.34 -22.77 -9.62
C GLY A 458 -11.65 -23.47 -10.95
N LEU A 459 -12.69 -23.04 -11.66
CA LEU A 459 -13.02 -23.56 -13.01
C LEU A 459 -12.08 -22.99 -14.08
N ILE A 460 -11.70 -21.72 -13.98
CA ILE A 460 -10.84 -21.04 -14.96
C ILE A 460 -9.37 -21.46 -14.77
N TYR A 461 -8.89 -21.45 -13.53
CA TYR A 461 -7.51 -21.78 -13.14
C TYR A 461 -7.44 -23.19 -12.55
N GLY A 462 -8.00 -24.16 -13.28
CA GLY A 462 -8.01 -25.56 -12.88
C GLY A 462 -6.62 -26.19 -12.88
N GLY A 463 -6.42 -27.17 -12.00
CA GLY A 463 -5.18 -27.95 -11.93
C GLY A 463 -4.03 -27.30 -11.16
N LEU A 464 -4.23 -26.09 -10.60
CA LEU A 464 -3.37 -25.57 -9.56
C LEU A 464 -3.32 -26.56 -8.39
N GLN A 465 -2.11 -26.82 -7.89
CA GLN A 465 -1.93 -27.66 -6.72
C GLN A 465 -2.58 -26.99 -5.51
N GLU A 466 -3.56 -27.65 -4.93
CA GLU A 466 -4.13 -27.17 -3.67
C GLU A 466 -3.14 -27.45 -2.54
N SER A 467 -2.56 -26.38 -2.00
CA SER A 467 -1.54 -26.43 -0.96
C SER A 467 -2.11 -26.18 0.43
N PHE A 468 -3.35 -25.62 0.54
CA PHE A 468 -3.95 -25.19 1.81
C PHE A 468 -2.93 -24.49 2.71
N PHE A 469 -2.09 -23.61 2.13
CA PHE A 469 -1.03 -22.96 2.87
C PHE A 469 -1.66 -22.14 3.99
N ARG A 470 -1.34 -22.51 5.24
CA ARG A 470 -2.00 -21.99 6.46
C ARG A 470 -3.52 -22.15 6.45
N GLU A 471 -4.01 -23.31 6.00
CA GLU A 471 -5.43 -23.67 5.96
C GLU A 471 -6.27 -22.83 4.98
N LEU A 472 -5.62 -22.04 4.12
CA LEU A 472 -6.29 -21.18 3.16
C LEU A 472 -6.25 -21.79 1.74
N PRO A 473 -7.40 -21.92 1.05
CA PRO A 473 -7.46 -22.49 -0.29
C PRO A 473 -6.70 -21.62 -1.29
N VAL A 474 -6.08 -22.23 -2.30
CA VAL A 474 -5.26 -21.49 -3.28
C VAL A 474 -6.10 -20.52 -4.10
N HIS A 475 -7.33 -20.88 -4.45
CA HIS A 475 -8.27 -20.01 -5.16
C HIS A 475 -8.99 -19.02 -4.23
N GLY A 476 -8.71 -19.08 -2.93
CA GLY A 476 -9.28 -18.18 -1.94
C GLY A 476 -8.91 -16.73 -2.21
N VAL A 477 -9.85 -15.82 -1.96
CA VAL A 477 -9.68 -14.36 -2.10
C VAL A 477 -8.45 -13.82 -1.38
N TYR A 478 -8.04 -14.44 -0.29
CA TYR A 478 -6.86 -14.06 0.47
C TYR A 478 -5.55 -14.40 -0.25
N ARG A 479 -5.42 -15.62 -0.79
CA ARG A 479 -4.18 -16.08 -1.46
C ARG A 479 -4.09 -15.68 -2.92
N ALA A 480 -5.21 -15.55 -3.62
CA ALA A 480 -5.26 -15.40 -5.07
C ALA A 480 -6.17 -14.27 -5.56
N GLN A 481 -6.18 -13.16 -4.83
CA GLN A 481 -6.99 -11.99 -5.15
C GLN A 481 -6.84 -11.48 -6.61
N TYR A 482 -5.63 -11.57 -7.17
CA TYR A 482 -5.35 -11.15 -8.54
C TYR A 482 -5.92 -12.08 -9.62
N MET A 483 -6.37 -13.31 -9.31
CA MET A 483 -6.97 -14.20 -10.31
C MET A 483 -8.22 -13.60 -10.97
N ALA A 484 -9.07 -12.96 -10.17
CA ALA A 484 -10.25 -12.26 -10.66
C ALA A 484 -9.86 -11.04 -11.52
N LEU A 485 -8.80 -10.34 -11.15
CA LEU A 485 -8.29 -9.18 -11.91
C LEU A 485 -7.63 -9.59 -13.24
N GLN A 486 -6.87 -10.68 -13.24
CA GLN A 486 -6.32 -11.31 -14.44
C GLN A 486 -7.45 -11.66 -15.42
N TYR A 487 -8.50 -12.29 -14.90
CA TYR A 487 -9.65 -12.68 -15.72
C TYR A 487 -10.41 -11.45 -16.23
N PHE A 488 -10.62 -10.43 -15.39
CA PHE A 488 -11.20 -9.15 -15.80
C PHE A 488 -10.41 -8.51 -16.96
N SER A 489 -9.08 -8.42 -16.85
CA SER A 489 -8.25 -7.85 -17.93
C SER A 489 -8.25 -8.70 -19.20
N HIS A 490 -8.49 -10.00 -19.10
CA HIS A 490 -8.68 -10.87 -20.25
C HIS A 490 -10.02 -10.63 -20.96
N GLN A 491 -11.09 -10.33 -20.21
CA GLN A 491 -12.40 -10.01 -20.77
C GLN A 491 -12.51 -8.57 -21.30
N HIS A 492 -11.62 -7.67 -20.85
CA HIS A 492 -11.62 -6.25 -21.22
C HIS A 492 -10.32 -5.82 -21.93
N PRO A 493 -10.10 -6.27 -23.19
CA PRO A 493 -8.90 -5.94 -23.95
C PRO A 493 -8.78 -4.45 -24.34
N GLU A 494 -9.84 -3.66 -24.15
CA GLU A 494 -9.87 -2.23 -24.38
C GLU A 494 -9.05 -1.41 -23.38
N TYR A 495 -8.60 -1.99 -22.26
CA TYR A 495 -7.75 -1.31 -21.27
C TYR A 495 -6.30 -1.74 -21.39
N ASP A 496 -5.40 -0.77 -21.50
CA ASP A 496 -3.95 -1.00 -21.51
C ASP A 496 -3.38 -1.15 -20.09
N TYR A 497 -4.02 -0.51 -19.11
CA TYR A 497 -3.63 -0.54 -17.71
C TYR A 497 -4.84 -0.70 -16.79
N VAL A 498 -4.63 -1.31 -15.63
CA VAL A 498 -5.64 -1.50 -14.59
C VAL A 498 -5.05 -1.06 -13.26
N TRP A 499 -5.67 -0.09 -12.60
CA TRP A 499 -5.44 0.19 -11.19
C TRP A 499 -6.30 -0.74 -10.35
N ASN A 500 -5.70 -1.65 -9.59
CA ASN A 500 -6.38 -2.32 -8.49
C ASN A 500 -6.34 -1.39 -7.30
N TRP A 501 -7.49 -0.95 -6.82
CA TRP A 501 -7.57 0.11 -5.80
C TRP A 501 -8.51 -0.28 -4.67
N GLU A 502 -8.06 -0.09 -3.44
CA GLU A 502 -8.76 -0.56 -2.25
C GLU A 502 -9.82 0.45 -1.76
N MET A 503 -10.90 -0.08 -1.17
CA MET A 503 -12.02 0.72 -0.65
C MET A 503 -11.67 1.49 0.62
N ASP A 504 -10.61 1.14 1.33
CA ASP A 504 -10.14 1.76 2.56
C ASP A 504 -8.96 2.72 2.35
N VAL A 505 -8.68 3.11 1.10
CA VAL A 505 -7.72 4.17 0.79
C VAL A 505 -8.44 5.51 0.63
N ARG A 506 -7.89 6.57 1.24
CA ARG A 506 -8.35 7.95 1.05
C ARG A 506 -7.22 8.87 0.60
N TYR A 507 -7.60 9.95 -0.05
CA TYR A 507 -6.66 10.97 -0.52
C TYR A 507 -7.25 12.37 -0.33
N THR A 508 -6.54 13.20 0.45
CA THR A 508 -6.93 14.60 0.71
C THR A 508 -6.71 15.50 -0.51
N GLY A 509 -5.86 15.10 -1.46
CA GLY A 509 -5.62 15.83 -2.70
C GLY A 509 -6.54 15.40 -3.85
N GLN A 510 -6.19 15.79 -5.07
CA GLN A 510 -6.94 15.46 -6.29
C GLN A 510 -6.37 14.20 -7.00
N TRP A 511 -7.22 13.22 -7.29
CA TRP A 511 -6.88 11.89 -7.78
C TRP A 511 -6.17 11.87 -9.13
N TYR A 512 -6.65 12.63 -10.12
CA TYR A 512 -6.01 12.70 -11.45
C TYR A 512 -4.57 13.20 -11.34
N HIS A 513 -4.34 14.22 -10.51
CA HIS A 513 -3.02 14.76 -10.24
C HIS A 513 -2.10 13.72 -9.61
N LEU A 514 -2.60 12.91 -8.66
CA LEU A 514 -1.81 11.82 -8.10
C LEU A 514 -1.44 10.78 -9.17
N PHE A 515 -2.43 10.27 -9.90
CA PHE A 515 -2.24 9.14 -10.82
C PHE A 515 -1.41 9.53 -12.05
N ASP A 516 -1.63 10.72 -12.61
CA ASP A 516 -0.86 11.24 -13.74
C ASP A 516 0.60 11.50 -13.34
N ARG A 517 0.84 12.14 -12.18
CA ARG A 517 2.19 12.42 -11.69
C ARG A 517 2.99 11.16 -11.40
N VAL A 518 2.37 10.19 -10.74
CA VAL A 518 2.97 8.87 -10.50
C VAL A 518 3.28 8.15 -11.82
N SER A 519 2.35 8.14 -12.77
CA SER A 519 2.56 7.48 -14.08
C SER A 519 3.70 8.13 -14.88
N ARG A 520 3.76 9.48 -14.91
CA ARG A 520 4.86 10.20 -15.58
C ARG A 520 6.21 9.93 -14.92
N TRP A 521 6.28 10.01 -13.60
CA TRP A 521 7.53 9.80 -12.87
C TRP A 521 8.07 8.37 -13.03
N THR A 522 7.18 7.37 -12.97
CA THR A 522 7.55 5.95 -13.16
C THR A 522 8.00 5.66 -14.60
N ARG A 523 7.36 6.28 -15.60
CA ARG A 523 7.79 6.22 -16.99
C ARG A 523 9.23 6.71 -17.19
N ASP A 524 9.63 7.73 -16.45
CA ASP A 524 10.97 8.32 -16.57
C ASP A 524 12.05 7.52 -15.81
N GLN A 525 11.69 6.52 -15.00
CA GLN A 525 12.68 5.71 -14.27
C GLN A 525 13.44 4.73 -15.19
N PRO A 526 14.78 4.71 -15.15
CA PRO A 526 15.59 3.74 -15.88
C PRO A 526 15.56 2.37 -15.20
N ARG A 527 15.61 1.29 -15.99
CA ARG A 527 15.67 -0.10 -15.49
C ARG A 527 16.96 -0.42 -14.73
N LYS A 528 18.05 0.30 -15.03
CA LYS A 528 19.34 0.13 -14.34
C LYS A 528 19.24 0.52 -12.87
N GLY A 529 19.52 -0.42 -11.98
CA GLY A 529 19.44 -0.21 -10.53
C GLY A 529 17.99 -0.08 -10.01
N LEU A 530 16.98 -0.41 -10.83
CA LEU A 530 15.58 -0.13 -10.51
C LEU A 530 15.07 -1.01 -9.38
N TRP A 531 15.33 -2.32 -9.44
CA TRP A 531 14.90 -3.27 -8.42
C TRP A 531 15.55 -2.99 -7.06
N GLU A 532 16.80 -2.55 -7.08
CA GLU A 532 17.56 -2.18 -5.90
C GLU A 532 16.96 -0.93 -5.24
N ARG A 533 16.53 0.06 -6.03
CA ARG A 533 15.82 1.24 -5.51
C ARG A 533 14.42 0.89 -5.03
N ASN A 534 13.70 0.04 -5.77
CA ASN A 534 12.34 -0.36 -5.41
C ASN A 534 12.30 -1.10 -4.07
N GLY A 535 13.36 -1.80 -3.69
CA GLY A 535 13.44 -2.49 -2.40
C GLY A 535 13.72 -1.60 -1.19
N ARG A 536 13.71 -0.26 -1.32
CA ARG A 536 14.16 0.68 -0.29
C ARG A 536 13.18 1.83 -0.07
N PHE A 537 12.99 2.24 1.18
CA PHE A 537 12.31 3.48 1.51
C PHE A 537 13.24 4.68 1.31
N TYR A 538 12.75 5.72 0.66
CA TYR A 538 13.45 6.99 0.50
C TYR A 538 13.07 7.94 1.64
N VAL A 539 14.02 8.30 2.50
CA VAL A 539 13.87 9.26 3.61
C VAL A 539 14.67 10.52 3.27
N PRO A 540 14.05 11.60 2.75
CA PRO A 540 14.78 12.74 2.22
C PRO A 540 15.74 13.41 3.21
N SER A 541 15.33 13.52 4.48
CA SER A 541 16.14 14.16 5.54
C SER A 541 17.43 13.39 5.88
N VAL A 542 17.52 12.10 5.53
CA VAL A 542 18.70 11.25 5.77
C VAL A 542 19.45 10.97 4.47
N HIS A 543 18.72 10.71 3.38
CA HIS A 543 19.31 10.30 2.11
C HIS A 543 19.68 11.47 1.20
N GLY A 544 19.26 12.70 1.51
CA GLY A 544 19.49 13.87 0.67
C GLY A 544 18.54 13.88 -0.54
N THR A 545 19.04 14.31 -1.69
CA THR A 545 18.23 14.39 -2.92
C THR A 545 17.94 13.00 -3.50
N TRP A 546 17.01 12.91 -4.46
CA TRP A 546 16.77 11.65 -5.18
C TRP A 546 18.03 11.13 -5.88
N GLU A 547 18.86 12.03 -6.44
CA GLU A 547 20.13 11.64 -7.08
C GLU A 547 21.13 11.07 -6.07
N ASP A 548 21.24 11.67 -4.89
CA ASP A 548 22.08 11.17 -3.80
C ASP A 548 21.60 9.79 -3.33
N PHE A 549 20.28 9.60 -3.21
CA PHE A 549 19.68 8.31 -2.89
C PHE A 549 20.01 7.26 -3.96
N LYS A 550 19.82 7.57 -5.26
CA LYS A 550 20.17 6.63 -6.35
C LYS A 550 21.65 6.23 -6.29
N GLN A 551 22.53 7.20 -6.02
CA GLN A 551 23.96 6.97 -5.91
C GLN A 551 24.31 6.12 -4.69
N MET A 552 23.68 6.38 -3.54
CA MET A 552 23.82 5.60 -2.31
C MET A 552 23.40 4.14 -2.53
N VAL A 553 22.23 3.91 -3.15
CA VAL A 553 21.73 2.57 -3.44
C VAL A 553 22.71 1.79 -4.33
N ARG A 554 23.27 2.44 -5.36
CA ARG A 554 24.30 1.82 -6.21
C ARG A 554 25.50 1.35 -5.40
N VAL A 555 26.05 2.24 -4.56
CA VAL A 555 27.24 1.95 -3.74
C VAL A 555 26.96 0.82 -2.75
N GLN A 556 25.82 0.84 -2.07
CA GLN A 556 25.45 -0.20 -1.11
C GLN A 556 25.21 -1.56 -1.77
N THR A 557 24.71 -1.57 -3.01
CA THR A 557 24.50 -2.82 -3.75
C THR A 557 25.83 -3.40 -4.23
N GLU A 558 26.73 -2.56 -4.77
CA GLU A 558 28.01 -2.99 -5.35
C GLU A 558 29.08 -3.33 -4.30
N LEU A 559 29.12 -2.60 -3.18
CA LEU A 559 30.18 -2.74 -2.15
C LEU A 559 29.68 -3.33 -0.83
N GLY A 560 28.35 -3.52 -0.69
CA GLY A 560 27.72 -3.81 0.58
C GLY A 560 27.70 -2.59 1.53
N ASN A 561 27.14 -2.77 2.73
CA ASN A 561 27.28 -1.80 3.80
C ASN A 561 27.85 -2.45 5.08
N ASP A 562 28.48 -1.63 5.92
CA ASP A 562 29.03 -2.06 7.21
C ASP A 562 27.98 -1.97 8.34
N SER A 563 26.69 -2.08 8.00
CA SER A 563 25.63 -2.04 9.00
C SER A 563 25.83 -3.16 10.03
N PRO A 564 25.65 -2.92 11.34
CA PRO A 564 25.68 -3.97 12.35
C PRO A 564 24.59 -5.04 12.12
N ASN A 565 23.56 -4.72 11.32
CA ASN A 565 22.52 -5.65 10.91
C ASN A 565 22.96 -6.59 9.77
N ASN A 566 24.05 -6.27 9.07
CA ASN A 566 24.74 -7.22 8.22
C ASN A 566 25.57 -8.12 9.14
N ILE A 567 25.07 -9.33 9.44
CA ILE A 567 25.68 -10.35 10.31
C ILE A 567 27.18 -10.59 10.02
N TRP A 568 27.67 -10.19 8.84
CA TRP A 568 29.02 -10.43 8.34
C TRP A 568 29.93 -9.19 8.25
N SER A 569 29.47 -7.99 8.63
CA SER A 569 30.28 -6.75 8.56
C SER A 569 31.50 -6.76 9.52
N GLY A 570 31.45 -7.56 10.59
CA GLY A 570 32.54 -7.72 11.56
C GLY A 570 33.73 -8.59 11.12
N LEU A 571 33.67 -9.25 9.96
CA LEU A 571 34.69 -10.23 9.52
C LEU A 571 35.70 -9.69 8.50
N LYS A 572 35.82 -8.37 8.34
CA LYS A 572 36.84 -7.73 7.47
C LYS A 572 38.29 -7.85 8.00
N GLY A 573 38.52 -8.54 9.12
CA GLY A 573 39.83 -8.70 9.76
C GLY A 573 40.32 -10.13 9.86
N GLY A 574 40.39 -10.89 8.76
CA GLY A 574 41.01 -12.22 8.81
C GLY A 574 40.94 -12.97 7.49
N THR A 575 42.03 -12.93 6.72
CA THR A 575 42.23 -13.78 5.54
C THR A 575 42.30 -15.25 5.93
N THR A 576 41.17 -15.94 5.88
CA THR A 576 41.12 -17.41 5.74
C THR A 576 39.82 -17.76 5.04
N GLU A 577 39.92 -18.10 3.75
CA GLU A 577 38.83 -18.71 2.99
C GLU A 577 38.47 -20.05 3.64
N VAL A 578 37.29 -20.12 4.26
CA VAL A 578 36.69 -21.38 4.69
C VAL A 578 35.85 -21.89 3.51
N PRO A 579 36.19 -23.05 2.90
CA PRO A 579 35.41 -23.60 1.80
C PRO A 579 34.01 -23.97 2.30
N GLY A 580 32.97 -23.37 1.72
CA GLY A 580 31.56 -23.65 2.03
C GLY A 580 30.81 -22.53 2.77
N PHE A 581 31.46 -21.45 3.18
CA PHE A 581 30.80 -20.25 3.71
C PHE A 581 30.97 -19.09 2.73
N SER A 582 29.88 -18.68 2.09
CA SER A 582 29.86 -17.56 1.15
C SER A 582 30.27 -16.27 1.87
N GLN A 583 31.36 -15.65 1.43
CA GLN A 583 31.64 -14.23 1.70
C GLN A 583 30.35 -13.43 1.52
N GLY A 584 30.03 -12.53 2.46
CA GLY A 584 28.75 -11.81 2.52
C GLY A 584 28.23 -11.48 1.13
N LYS A 585 27.13 -12.14 0.71
CA LYS A 585 26.63 -12.05 -0.66
C LYS A 585 26.42 -10.57 -0.99
N LEU A 586 27.29 -10.03 -1.85
CA LEU A 586 27.01 -8.81 -2.59
C LEU A 586 25.69 -9.04 -3.31
N ASP A 587 24.80 -8.05 -3.27
CA ASP A 587 23.51 -8.17 -3.95
C ASP A 587 23.75 -8.25 -5.46
N ARG A 588 23.12 -9.21 -6.13
CA ARG A 588 23.19 -9.32 -7.58
C ARG A 588 22.29 -8.25 -8.19
N ASN A 589 22.87 -7.38 -9.01
CA ASN A 589 22.10 -6.41 -9.79
C ASN A 589 21.13 -7.15 -10.73
N VAL A 590 19.85 -6.76 -10.70
CA VAL A 590 18.85 -7.30 -11.62
C VAL A 590 18.98 -6.60 -12.97
N TRP A 591 19.20 -7.38 -14.04
CA TRP A 591 19.38 -6.85 -15.40
C TRP A 591 18.75 -7.75 -16.47
N GLY A 592 17.43 -7.64 -16.58
CA GLY A 592 16.61 -8.47 -17.48
C GLY A 592 15.74 -9.48 -16.70
N PRO A 593 15.19 -10.48 -17.41
CA PRO A 593 14.39 -11.55 -16.81
C PRO A 593 15.16 -12.39 -15.79
N GLU A 594 14.58 -12.61 -14.61
CA GLU A 594 15.12 -13.47 -13.54
C GLU A 594 14.05 -14.42 -12.99
N GLY A 595 13.77 -15.52 -13.70
CA GLY A 595 12.79 -16.53 -13.30
C GLY A 595 13.38 -17.92 -13.03
N PRO A 596 12.57 -18.84 -12.49
CA PRO A 596 12.94 -20.24 -12.34
C PRO A 596 13.01 -20.96 -13.69
N ALA A 597 13.66 -22.12 -13.75
CA ALA A 597 13.89 -22.85 -15.01
C ALA A 597 12.60 -23.35 -15.68
N ASP A 598 11.53 -23.53 -14.92
CA ASP A 598 10.23 -24.04 -15.35
C ASP A 598 9.21 -22.95 -15.72
N MET A 599 9.59 -21.66 -15.67
CA MET A 599 8.73 -20.52 -16.04
C MET A 599 8.15 -20.63 -17.47
N LEU A 600 7.09 -19.87 -17.77
CA LEU A 600 6.59 -19.71 -19.14
C LEU A 600 7.67 -19.13 -20.06
N ALA A 601 7.73 -19.66 -21.28
CA ALA A 601 8.73 -19.26 -22.25
C ALA A 601 8.60 -17.77 -22.62
N ALA A 602 9.75 -17.09 -22.62
CA ALA A 602 9.96 -15.68 -22.91
C ALA A 602 9.66 -15.27 -24.37
N GLN A 603 8.40 -15.38 -24.82
CA GLN A 603 8.04 -14.98 -26.19
C GLN A 603 8.19 -13.46 -26.42
N ASP A 604 7.79 -12.65 -25.43
CA ASP A 604 7.73 -11.19 -25.53
C ASP A 604 8.50 -10.47 -24.40
N ASP A 605 9.42 -11.17 -23.74
CA ASP A 605 10.18 -10.61 -22.61
C ASP A 605 11.19 -9.55 -23.08
N PRO A 606 11.31 -8.41 -22.37
CA PRO A 606 12.28 -7.38 -22.70
C PRO A 606 13.72 -7.88 -22.59
N VAL A 607 14.50 -7.75 -23.66
CA VAL A 607 15.93 -8.06 -23.69
C VAL A 607 16.75 -6.78 -23.47
N PRO A 608 17.70 -6.76 -22.51
CA PRO A 608 18.57 -5.59 -22.30
C PRO A 608 19.38 -5.26 -23.56
N PRO A 609 19.39 -4.00 -24.05
CA PRO A 609 20.08 -3.64 -25.28
C PRO A 609 21.61 -3.63 -25.14
N THR A 610 22.12 -3.52 -23.91
CA THR A 610 23.56 -3.49 -23.59
C THR A 610 23.83 -4.20 -22.25
N THR A 611 25.10 -4.39 -21.89
CA THR A 611 25.46 -4.91 -20.56
C THR A 611 25.20 -3.85 -19.48
N PHE A 612 25.01 -4.31 -18.23
CA PHE A 612 24.71 -3.44 -17.10
C PHE A 612 25.72 -2.28 -16.96
N GLU A 613 27.03 -2.55 -17.14
CA GLU A 613 28.10 -1.55 -16.97
C GLU A 613 28.07 -0.49 -18.07
N LYS A 614 27.67 -0.87 -19.30
CA LYS A 614 27.69 0.00 -20.48
C LYS A 614 26.48 0.92 -20.56
N ASP A 615 25.34 0.51 -20.00
CA ASP A 615 24.14 1.35 -20.01
C ASP A 615 24.33 2.62 -19.16
N LYS A 616 23.98 3.77 -19.74
CA LYS A 616 24.05 5.08 -19.10
C LYS A 616 22.68 5.52 -18.57
N TYR A 617 21.96 4.58 -17.95
CA TYR A 617 20.59 4.78 -17.46
C TYR A 617 19.62 5.14 -18.59
N THR A 618 19.76 4.50 -19.75
CA THR A 618 18.95 4.80 -20.94
C THR A 618 17.85 3.78 -21.18
N TRP A 619 18.07 2.52 -20.82
CA TRP A 619 17.07 1.48 -21.01
C TRP A 619 15.85 1.66 -20.09
N GLY A 620 14.67 1.67 -20.71
CA GLY A 620 13.37 1.79 -20.03
C GLY A 620 12.93 3.22 -19.71
N VAL A 621 13.72 4.25 -20.02
CA VAL A 621 13.29 5.65 -19.88
C VAL A 621 12.29 5.97 -21.00
N GLY A 622 11.14 6.54 -20.65
CA GLY A 622 10.05 6.79 -21.60
C GLY A 622 9.11 5.59 -21.81
N GLU A 623 9.48 4.41 -21.29
CA GLU A 623 8.62 3.21 -21.27
C GLU A 623 7.69 3.26 -20.05
N GLU A 624 6.39 3.09 -20.25
CA GLU A 624 5.42 2.98 -19.15
C GLU A 624 5.75 1.77 -18.25
N ALA A 625 5.59 1.92 -16.93
CA ALA A 625 5.82 0.82 -15.99
C ALA A 625 4.69 -0.22 -16.07
N ASP A 626 5.06 -1.50 -16.13
CA ASP A 626 4.13 -2.63 -16.09
C ASP A 626 3.51 -2.84 -14.72
N PHE A 627 4.24 -2.50 -13.65
CA PHE A 627 3.76 -2.59 -12.28
C PHE A 627 4.14 -1.34 -11.50
N ILE A 628 3.17 -0.68 -10.86
CA ILE A 628 3.41 0.47 -9.98
C ILE A 628 2.84 0.17 -8.60
N THR A 629 3.65 0.39 -7.57
CA THR A 629 3.26 0.18 -6.16
C THR A 629 3.50 1.44 -5.31
N PHE A 630 2.81 1.51 -4.18
CA PHE A 630 2.99 2.55 -3.15
C PHE A 630 3.74 2.03 -1.92
N SER A 631 4.31 0.82 -2.01
CA SER A 631 5.22 0.28 -1.00
C SER A 631 6.40 -0.42 -1.69
N PRO A 632 7.56 -0.50 -1.02
CA PRO A 632 8.75 -1.12 -1.58
C PRO A 632 8.51 -2.56 -2.08
N LEU A 633 9.16 -2.88 -3.21
CA LEU A 633 9.24 -4.25 -3.73
C LEU A 633 10.38 -4.97 -3.00
N PHE A 634 10.09 -5.52 -1.84
CA PHE A 634 11.09 -6.13 -0.97
C PHE A 634 11.37 -7.58 -1.35
N ASP A 635 12.55 -8.06 -0.94
CA ASP A 635 12.92 -9.47 -1.03
C ASP A 635 12.35 -10.22 0.19
N PRO A 636 11.40 -11.16 0.02
CA PRO A 636 10.86 -11.91 1.15
C PRO A 636 11.90 -12.86 1.77
N ASP A 637 12.95 -13.26 1.05
CA ASP A 637 13.88 -14.28 1.52
C ASP A 637 14.67 -13.83 2.75
N GLY A 638 14.64 -14.67 3.80
CA GLY A 638 15.32 -14.41 5.06
C GLY A 638 14.64 -13.36 5.95
N THR A 639 13.48 -12.83 5.56
CA THR A 639 12.63 -12.01 6.43
C THR A 639 11.85 -12.88 7.42
N THR A 640 11.07 -12.24 8.30
CA THR A 640 10.12 -12.94 9.20
C THR A 640 8.68 -12.87 8.69
N TRP A 641 8.49 -12.50 7.42
CA TRP A 641 7.17 -12.35 6.83
C TRP A 641 6.49 -13.70 6.68
N PHE A 642 5.19 -13.77 6.98
CA PHE A 642 4.49 -15.04 7.15
C PHE A 642 4.28 -15.81 5.84
N TYR A 643 4.25 -15.12 4.69
CA TYR A 643 3.95 -15.71 3.38
C TYR A 643 5.20 -15.95 2.53
N VAL A 644 6.38 -15.97 3.16
CA VAL A 644 7.68 -16.19 2.47
C VAL A 644 7.71 -17.53 1.73
N GLU A 645 6.96 -18.54 2.16
CA GLU A 645 6.97 -19.88 1.56
C GLU A 645 5.73 -20.17 0.70
N ASP A 646 4.81 -19.21 0.55
CA ASP A 646 3.58 -19.41 -0.24
C ASP A 646 3.87 -19.31 -1.75
N VAL A 647 4.33 -20.44 -2.30
CA VAL A 647 4.49 -20.69 -3.74
C VAL A 647 3.75 -21.98 -4.09
N THR A 648 3.06 -21.99 -5.22
CA THR A 648 2.27 -23.12 -5.69
C THR A 648 2.68 -23.50 -7.10
N GLY A 649 2.86 -24.80 -7.35
CA GLY A 649 3.15 -25.38 -8.67
C GLY A 649 4.60 -25.31 -9.14
N TYR A 650 5.43 -24.46 -8.54
CA TYR A 650 6.85 -24.34 -8.87
C TYR A 650 7.68 -25.56 -8.45
N ASN A 651 8.72 -25.87 -9.21
CA ASN A 651 9.73 -26.84 -8.77
C ASN A 651 10.65 -26.25 -7.67
N THR A 652 10.45 -26.69 -6.42
CA THR A 652 11.19 -26.18 -5.25
C THR A 652 12.39 -27.03 -4.84
N THR A 653 12.82 -28.02 -5.65
CA THR A 653 13.93 -28.91 -5.28
C THR A 653 15.27 -28.20 -5.09
N GLU A 654 15.49 -27.08 -5.79
CA GLU A 654 16.71 -26.27 -5.71
C GLU A 654 16.55 -25.01 -4.85
N GLY A 655 15.43 -24.91 -4.13
CA GLY A 655 15.03 -23.73 -3.38
C GLY A 655 13.80 -23.05 -3.99
N LEU A 656 13.37 -21.97 -3.35
CA LEU A 656 12.21 -21.21 -3.78
C LEU A 656 12.57 -20.33 -5.00
N PRO A 657 11.60 -20.06 -5.90
CA PRO A 657 11.85 -19.18 -7.05
C PRO A 657 12.24 -17.76 -6.59
N PRO A 658 12.97 -16.98 -7.40
CA PRO A 658 13.25 -15.57 -7.11
C PRO A 658 11.96 -14.79 -6.92
N ARG A 659 11.85 -13.99 -5.87
CA ARG A 659 10.60 -13.30 -5.52
C ARG A 659 10.81 -11.85 -5.12
N ARG A 660 9.75 -11.08 -5.36
CA ARG A 660 9.56 -9.73 -4.84
C ARG A 660 8.14 -9.64 -4.32
N ALA A 661 7.99 -8.96 -3.20
CA ALA A 661 6.70 -8.76 -2.55
C ALA A 661 6.48 -7.27 -2.24
N THR A 662 5.22 -6.86 -2.17
CA THR A 662 4.81 -5.54 -1.70
C THR A 662 3.60 -5.71 -0.80
N ILE A 663 3.61 -5.10 0.38
CA ILE A 663 2.44 -5.16 1.26
C ILE A 663 1.36 -4.20 0.75
N GLY A 664 0.10 -4.64 0.77
CA GLY A 664 -1.04 -3.95 0.17
C GLY A 664 -1.18 -4.24 -1.33
N THR A 665 -2.42 -4.13 -1.83
CA THR A 665 -2.73 -4.49 -3.22
C THR A 665 -3.04 -3.28 -4.10
N SER A 666 -3.12 -2.09 -3.51
CA SER A 666 -3.26 -0.81 -4.23
C SER A 666 -2.09 -0.57 -5.21
N SER A 667 -2.33 -0.80 -6.51
CA SER A 667 -1.29 -0.86 -7.54
C SER A 667 -1.81 -0.65 -8.97
N ARG A 668 -0.94 -0.24 -9.91
CA ARG A 668 -1.23 -0.25 -11.36
C ARG A 668 -0.55 -1.44 -12.01
N LEU A 669 -1.30 -2.18 -12.83
CA LEU A 669 -0.79 -3.31 -13.61
C LEU A 669 -1.04 -3.04 -15.10
N SER A 670 -0.07 -3.34 -15.96
CA SER A 670 -0.28 -3.34 -17.41
C SER A 670 -1.08 -4.57 -17.83
N ARG A 671 -1.83 -4.46 -18.93
CA ARG A 671 -2.49 -5.60 -19.57
C ARG A 671 -1.47 -6.69 -19.92
N ARG A 672 -0.26 -6.30 -20.35
CA ARG A 672 0.84 -7.24 -20.60
C ARG A 672 1.16 -8.08 -19.35
N LEU A 673 1.37 -7.44 -18.20
CA LEU A 673 1.64 -8.16 -16.95
C LEU A 673 0.48 -9.08 -16.55
N LEU A 674 -0.76 -8.58 -16.59
CA LEU A 674 -1.95 -9.38 -16.23
C LEU A 674 -2.14 -10.59 -17.17
N GLN A 675 -1.88 -10.44 -18.46
CA GLN A 675 -1.92 -11.55 -19.42
C GLN A 675 -0.79 -12.55 -19.21
N THR A 676 0.42 -12.09 -18.86
CA THR A 676 1.52 -12.98 -18.49
C THR A 676 1.17 -13.77 -17.23
N MET A 677 0.65 -13.12 -16.18
CA MET A 677 0.19 -13.78 -14.97
C MET A 677 -0.93 -14.80 -15.27
N HIS A 678 -1.90 -14.43 -16.11
CA HIS A 678 -2.98 -15.33 -16.54
C HIS A 678 -2.43 -16.57 -17.26
N ARG A 679 -1.53 -16.39 -18.25
CA ARG A 679 -0.93 -17.48 -19.01
C ARG A 679 -0.04 -18.37 -18.15
N GLU A 680 0.75 -17.79 -17.25
CA GLU A 680 1.59 -18.53 -16.29
C GLU A 680 0.70 -19.42 -15.40
N THR A 681 -0.39 -18.88 -14.86
CA THR A 681 -1.33 -19.65 -14.03
C THR A 681 -1.99 -20.79 -14.82
N VAL A 682 -2.47 -20.52 -16.04
CA VAL A 682 -3.21 -21.52 -16.85
C VAL A 682 -2.30 -22.59 -17.45
N LEU A 683 -1.12 -22.21 -17.95
CA LEU A 683 -0.25 -23.11 -18.72
C LEU A 683 0.80 -23.81 -17.86
N LYS A 684 1.25 -23.16 -16.78
CA LYS A 684 2.28 -23.70 -15.88
C LYS A 684 1.75 -24.08 -14.51
N GLN A 685 0.51 -23.70 -14.17
CA GLN A 685 -0.07 -23.96 -12.86
C GLN A 685 0.78 -23.37 -11.74
N HIS A 686 1.42 -22.25 -12.02
CA HIS A 686 2.23 -21.50 -11.07
C HIS A 686 1.38 -20.41 -10.43
N HIS A 687 1.54 -20.23 -9.12
CA HIS A 687 0.94 -19.12 -8.37
C HIS A 687 1.79 -18.81 -7.12
N MET A 688 1.61 -17.63 -6.55
CA MET A 688 2.21 -17.23 -5.27
C MET A 688 1.22 -16.41 -4.46
N PHE A 689 1.52 -16.15 -3.19
CA PHE A 689 0.71 -15.24 -2.38
C PHE A 689 0.43 -13.91 -3.10
N THR A 690 -0.78 -13.38 -2.92
CA THR A 690 -1.31 -12.23 -3.68
C THR A 690 -0.35 -11.03 -3.72
N GLU A 691 0.31 -10.71 -2.59
CA GLU A 691 1.25 -9.59 -2.46
C GLU A 691 2.63 -9.84 -3.12
N SER A 692 2.95 -11.11 -3.43
CA SER A 692 4.18 -11.49 -4.14
C SER A 692 3.96 -11.69 -5.64
N TRP A 693 2.73 -12.04 -6.05
CA TRP A 693 2.47 -12.57 -7.39
C TRP A 693 2.79 -11.58 -8.53
N PRO A 694 2.23 -10.36 -8.59
CA PRO A 694 2.52 -9.45 -9.71
C PRO A 694 3.99 -9.01 -9.77
N ALA A 695 4.59 -8.72 -8.60
CA ALA A 695 5.97 -8.28 -8.51
C ALA A 695 6.95 -9.38 -8.94
N SER A 696 6.70 -10.63 -8.55
CA SER A 696 7.54 -11.77 -8.90
C SER A 696 7.42 -12.10 -10.39
N ILE A 697 6.22 -12.08 -10.98
CA ILE A 697 6.06 -12.25 -12.43
C ILE A 697 6.75 -11.13 -13.22
N ALA A 698 6.66 -9.88 -12.73
CA ALA A 698 7.38 -8.78 -13.36
C ALA A 698 8.91 -8.98 -13.30
N LEU A 699 9.44 -9.53 -12.20
CA LEU A 699 10.85 -9.91 -12.09
C LEU A 699 11.21 -11.05 -13.06
N HIS A 700 10.42 -12.12 -13.07
CA HIS A 700 10.68 -13.33 -13.86
C HIS A 700 10.80 -13.02 -15.34
N HIS A 701 9.91 -12.17 -15.86
CA HIS A 701 9.84 -11.78 -17.27
C HIS A 701 10.58 -10.48 -17.59
N GLY A 702 11.30 -9.88 -16.63
CA GLY A 702 12.07 -8.65 -16.86
C GLY A 702 11.21 -7.43 -17.21
N LEU A 703 9.96 -7.39 -16.75
CA LEU A 703 9.02 -6.28 -16.93
C LEU A 703 9.40 -5.09 -16.03
N LYS A 704 8.90 -3.89 -16.36
CA LYS A 704 9.25 -2.67 -15.62
C LYS A 704 8.35 -2.52 -14.40
N ALA A 705 8.81 -2.94 -13.22
CA ALA A 705 8.15 -2.68 -11.95
C ALA A 705 8.77 -1.47 -11.24
N VAL A 706 7.95 -0.61 -10.63
CA VAL A 706 8.41 0.61 -9.96
C VAL A 706 7.64 0.85 -8.67
N TYR A 707 8.37 1.02 -7.57
CA TYR A 707 7.81 1.60 -6.34
C TYR A 707 7.84 3.12 -6.45
N ALA A 708 6.68 3.78 -6.37
CA ALA A 708 6.56 5.22 -6.36
C ALA A 708 6.73 5.76 -4.91
N PRO A 709 7.77 6.55 -4.61
CA PRO A 709 8.05 7.07 -3.27
C PRO A 709 7.10 8.22 -2.91
N HIS A 710 5.82 7.90 -2.75
CA HIS A 710 4.79 8.86 -2.41
C HIS A 710 4.99 9.39 -0.98
N PRO A 711 4.48 10.59 -0.68
CA PRO A 711 4.63 11.18 0.64
C PRO A 711 3.90 10.36 1.72
N ILE A 712 4.65 9.91 2.72
CA ILE A 712 4.16 9.20 3.91
C ILE A 712 4.57 10.01 5.15
N TYR A 713 3.60 10.21 6.03
CA TYR A 713 3.74 10.96 7.27
C TYR A 713 3.66 10.03 8.47
N ILE A 714 4.04 10.52 9.64
CA ILE A 714 4.12 9.75 10.88
C ILE A 714 3.52 10.54 12.04
N ASP A 715 2.94 9.88 13.03
CA ASP A 715 2.29 10.52 14.18
C ASP A 715 3.25 10.99 15.27
N ARG A 716 4.46 10.41 15.35
CA ARG A 716 5.45 10.67 16.39
C ARG A 716 6.76 11.22 15.84
N ARG A 717 7.47 11.96 16.67
CA ARG A 717 8.76 12.59 16.36
C ARG A 717 9.92 11.58 16.46
N TRP A 718 9.99 10.64 15.52
CA TRP A 718 11.11 9.70 15.46
C TRP A 718 12.41 10.43 15.10
N PRO A 719 13.58 10.08 15.67
CA PRO A 719 14.85 10.54 15.12
C PRO A 719 14.98 10.05 13.65
N PRO A 720 15.18 10.94 12.66
CA PRO A 720 15.08 10.54 11.24
C PRO A 720 16.06 9.43 10.84
N THR A 721 17.28 9.44 11.39
CA THR A 721 18.31 8.41 11.15
C THR A 721 17.89 7.05 11.73
N TYR A 722 17.27 7.05 12.90
CA TYR A 722 16.71 5.84 13.51
C TYR A 722 15.56 5.29 12.65
N LEU A 723 14.62 6.13 12.24
CA LEU A 723 13.53 5.74 11.35
C LEU A 723 14.05 5.15 10.04
N ALA A 724 14.98 5.81 9.37
CA ALA A 724 15.58 5.29 8.14
C ALA A 724 16.26 3.92 8.36
N GLY A 725 16.96 3.74 9.48
CA GLY A 725 17.60 2.48 9.84
C GLY A 725 16.62 1.35 10.16
N VAL A 726 15.45 1.66 10.73
CA VAL A 726 14.38 0.67 10.99
C VAL A 726 13.68 0.28 9.70
N MET A 727 13.24 1.25 8.91
CA MET A 727 12.49 1.01 7.66
C MET A 727 13.35 0.32 6.59
N ASN A 728 14.65 0.63 6.56
CA ASN A 728 15.65 0.01 5.69
C ASN A 728 16.57 -0.96 6.45
N GLY A 729 16.02 -1.68 7.43
CA GLY A 729 16.77 -2.60 8.29
C GLY A 729 17.20 -3.91 7.65
N GLY A 730 16.83 -4.15 6.39
CA GLY A 730 17.13 -5.36 5.62
C GLY A 730 18.55 -5.41 5.05
N ARG A 731 18.79 -6.39 4.17
CA ARG A 731 20.11 -6.67 3.59
C ARG A 731 20.66 -5.46 2.84
N ASN A 732 21.89 -5.05 3.16
CA ASN A 732 22.55 -3.89 2.53
C ASN A 732 21.67 -2.61 2.49
N GLY A 733 20.85 -2.38 3.52
CA GLY A 733 19.97 -1.22 3.57
C GLY A 733 18.71 -1.33 2.70
N ALA A 734 18.34 -2.54 2.26
CA ALA A 734 17.01 -2.83 1.72
C ALA A 734 15.95 -2.86 2.83
N SER A 735 14.67 -2.86 2.47
CA SER A 735 13.57 -3.07 3.41
C SER A 735 13.31 -4.56 3.71
N GLY A 736 13.78 -5.46 2.84
CA GLY A 736 13.67 -6.93 2.96
C GLY A 736 15.03 -7.66 2.92
N GLY A 737 15.01 -8.97 2.70
CA GLY A 737 16.20 -9.78 2.46
C GLY A 737 16.98 -10.18 3.73
N ALA A 738 16.49 -9.85 4.92
CA ALA A 738 17.13 -10.17 6.20
C ALA A 738 16.12 -10.20 7.35
N ARG A 739 16.48 -10.89 8.45
CA ARG A 739 15.62 -11.06 9.64
C ARG A 739 15.26 -9.73 10.30
N THR A 740 16.11 -8.72 10.14
CA THR A 740 15.93 -7.35 10.64
C THR A 740 15.00 -6.50 9.77
N SER A 741 14.48 -7.04 8.67
CA SER A 741 13.46 -6.40 7.82
C SER A 741 12.28 -5.87 8.65
N VAL A 742 11.69 -4.78 8.16
CA VAL A 742 10.46 -4.21 8.73
C VAL A 742 9.23 -5.09 8.47
N TYR A 743 9.28 -6.01 7.50
CA TYR A 743 8.18 -6.91 7.15
C TYR A 743 8.22 -8.22 7.95
N GLY A 744 7.04 -8.70 8.37
CA GLY A 744 6.87 -9.77 9.35
C GLY A 744 6.77 -9.26 10.79
N GLY A 745 7.56 -9.81 11.71
CA GLY A 745 7.50 -9.49 13.14
C GLY A 745 7.82 -8.04 13.53
N ARG A 746 8.22 -7.19 12.57
CA ARG A 746 8.54 -5.77 12.76
C ARG A 746 7.53 -4.81 12.13
N GLU A 747 6.41 -5.31 11.64
CA GLU A 747 5.38 -4.48 10.98
C GLU A 747 4.72 -3.47 11.94
N HIS A 748 4.81 -3.67 13.25
CA HIS A 748 4.37 -2.71 14.26
C HIS A 748 5.00 -1.31 14.11
N ASN A 749 6.15 -1.18 13.44
CA ASN A 749 6.78 0.11 13.14
C ASN A 749 5.96 0.97 12.15
N PHE A 750 4.99 0.40 11.45
CA PHE A 750 4.10 1.13 10.53
C PHE A 750 2.86 1.73 11.21
N LYS A 751 2.55 1.36 12.46
CA LYS A 751 1.31 1.77 13.15
C LYS A 751 1.12 3.29 13.18
N GLY A 752 2.21 4.04 13.37
CA GLY A 752 2.19 5.49 13.40
C GLY A 752 2.19 6.17 12.03
N THR A 753 2.21 5.44 10.92
CA THR A 753 2.36 6.03 9.57
C THR A 753 1.01 6.31 8.90
N THR A 754 1.00 7.11 7.83
CA THR A 754 -0.21 7.31 7.00
C THR A 754 -0.44 6.24 5.94
N TRP A 755 0.42 5.24 5.83
CA TRP A 755 0.35 4.25 4.75
C TRP A 755 0.87 2.88 5.19
N PHE A 756 -0.05 2.02 5.63
CA PHE A 756 0.15 0.59 5.83
C PHE A 756 -1.21 -0.06 6.18
N TYR A 757 -1.42 -1.36 5.95
CA TYR A 757 -2.74 -1.97 6.22
C TYR A 757 -3.17 -1.94 7.70
N ASP A 758 -2.21 -1.91 8.63
CA ASP A 758 -2.41 -1.84 10.09
C ASP A 758 -1.97 -0.47 10.68
N ALA A 759 -2.06 0.60 9.89
CA ALA A 759 -1.75 1.94 10.37
C ALA A 759 -2.88 2.53 11.23
N GLY A 760 -2.60 2.84 12.49
CA GLY A 760 -3.54 3.50 13.41
C GLY A 760 -3.64 5.02 13.21
N PHE A 761 -2.62 5.66 12.63
CA PHE A 761 -2.62 7.11 12.44
C PHE A 761 -3.55 7.57 11.30
N SER A 762 -3.55 6.85 10.16
CA SER A 762 -4.39 7.13 8.99
C SER A 762 -5.88 7.38 9.31
N PRO A 763 -6.59 6.47 10.00
CA PRO A 763 -8.02 6.63 10.24
C PRO A 763 -8.31 7.78 11.22
N ASN A 764 -7.45 8.00 12.22
CA ASN A 764 -7.60 9.09 13.18
C ASN A 764 -7.38 10.45 12.53
N LEU A 765 -6.38 10.57 11.65
CA LEU A 765 -6.12 11.79 10.89
C LEU A 765 -7.28 12.15 9.96
N TRP A 766 -7.86 11.16 9.28
CA TRP A 766 -9.02 11.37 8.39
C TRP A 766 -10.27 11.84 9.15
N ARG A 767 -10.62 11.19 10.26
CA ARG A 767 -11.76 11.58 11.11
C ARG A 767 -11.61 13.00 11.66
N ARG A 768 -10.43 13.35 12.15
CA ARG A 768 -10.14 14.71 12.63
C ARG A 768 -10.24 15.73 11.49
N TRP A 769 -9.72 15.43 10.30
CA TRP A 769 -9.83 16.31 9.12
C TRP A 769 -11.28 16.54 8.66
N LEU A 770 -12.13 15.52 8.80
CA LEU A 770 -13.58 15.64 8.59
C LEU A 770 -14.30 16.49 9.65
N GLY A 771 -13.61 16.86 10.75
CA GLY A 771 -14.14 17.68 11.83
C GLY A 771 -14.69 16.89 13.01
N TYR A 772 -14.37 15.60 13.13
CA TYR A 772 -14.79 14.77 14.29
C TYR A 772 -13.78 14.82 15.42
N LYS A 773 -14.27 14.53 16.64
CA LYS A 773 -13.43 14.34 17.82
C LYS A 773 -12.88 12.92 17.84
N VAL A 774 -11.58 12.79 18.11
CA VAL A 774 -10.91 11.50 18.30
C VAL A 774 -9.97 11.67 19.50
N ASP A 775 -10.08 10.81 20.50
CA ASP A 775 -9.32 10.89 21.76
C ASP A 775 -9.51 12.22 22.51
N ASN A 776 -10.73 12.79 22.47
CA ASN A 776 -11.11 14.11 23.00
C ASN A 776 -10.46 15.32 22.33
N ASP A 777 -9.59 15.12 21.34
CA ASP A 777 -9.04 16.19 20.49
C ASP A 777 -9.88 16.37 19.21
N GLY A 778 -9.89 17.58 18.66
CA GLY A 778 -10.61 17.94 17.44
C GLY A 778 -12.03 18.45 17.69
N GLY A 779 -12.81 18.43 16.60
CA GLY A 779 -14.21 18.84 16.63
C GLY A 779 -14.45 20.34 16.47
N GLU A 780 -15.72 20.67 16.29
CA GLU A 780 -16.21 22.04 16.01
C GLU A 780 -15.71 23.09 17.01
N GLN A 781 -15.69 22.76 18.31
CA GLN A 781 -15.27 23.71 19.35
C GLN A 781 -13.81 24.12 19.17
N GLU A 782 -12.93 23.18 18.83
CA GLU A 782 -11.51 23.45 18.62
C GLU A 782 -11.30 24.21 17.30
N GLU A 783 -12.05 23.91 16.25
CA GLU A 783 -11.99 24.64 14.97
C GLU A 783 -12.47 26.10 15.12
N ILE A 784 -13.53 26.34 15.88
CA ILE A 784 -14.07 27.69 16.13
C ILE A 784 -13.14 28.51 17.02
N ALA A 785 -12.64 27.91 18.11
CA ALA A 785 -11.77 28.60 19.05
C ALA A 785 -10.31 28.73 18.55
N GLY A 786 -9.91 27.87 17.61
CA GLY A 786 -8.55 27.71 17.15
C GLY A 786 -8.26 28.37 15.80
N GLU A 787 -7.41 27.69 15.02
CA GLU A 787 -6.93 28.16 13.72
C GLU A 787 -7.94 27.93 12.57
N GLY A 788 -9.18 27.56 12.86
CA GLY A 788 -10.15 27.12 11.86
C GLY A 788 -10.03 25.63 11.53
N ARG A 789 -10.80 25.19 10.51
CA ARG A 789 -10.80 23.79 10.06
C ARG A 789 -9.42 23.31 9.64
N MET A 790 -9.17 22.02 9.79
CA MET A 790 -7.94 21.41 9.32
C MET A 790 -7.75 21.57 7.81
N CYS A 791 -6.51 21.83 7.38
CA CYS A 791 -6.12 21.90 5.99
C CYS A 791 -4.87 21.05 5.75
N LEU A 792 -4.98 20.00 4.95
CA LEU A 792 -3.88 19.06 4.72
C LEU A 792 -3.36 19.17 3.29
N PRO A 793 -2.04 18.99 3.04
CA PRO A 793 -1.54 18.82 1.67
C PRO A 793 -2.12 17.53 1.06
N GLY A 794 -1.82 17.26 -0.21
CA GLY A 794 -2.19 15.97 -0.83
C GLY A 794 -1.50 14.81 -0.10
N MET A 795 -2.28 13.95 0.56
CA MET A 795 -1.81 12.86 1.42
C MET A 795 -2.64 11.60 1.18
N LEU A 796 -1.96 10.49 0.91
CA LEU A 796 -2.58 9.16 0.92
C LEU A 796 -2.72 8.66 2.36
N LEU A 797 -3.88 8.08 2.66
CA LEU A 797 -4.27 7.58 3.97
C LEU A 797 -4.77 6.15 3.80
N HIS A 798 -4.12 5.20 4.47
CA HIS A 798 -4.50 3.79 4.46
C HIS A 798 -4.12 3.14 5.79
N PRO A 799 -5.04 2.39 6.44
CA PRO A 799 -6.45 2.24 6.09
C PRO A 799 -7.31 3.41 6.60
N VAL A 800 -8.50 3.54 6.01
CA VAL A 800 -9.61 4.32 6.54
C VAL A 800 -10.86 3.45 6.45
N LYS A 801 -11.37 3.01 7.60
CA LYS A 801 -12.53 2.11 7.73
C LYS A 801 -13.52 2.66 8.75
N GLY A 802 -14.81 2.36 8.60
CA GLY A 802 -15.83 2.68 9.60
C GLY A 802 -15.96 4.18 9.87
N VAL A 803 -16.18 4.98 8.83
CA VAL A 803 -16.39 6.43 8.97
C VAL A 803 -17.87 6.74 8.74
N GLY A 804 -18.64 6.77 9.83
CA GLY A 804 -20.04 7.18 9.79
C GLY A 804 -20.17 8.71 9.75
N LEU A 805 -20.57 9.28 8.63
CA LEU A 805 -20.86 10.71 8.57
C LEU A 805 -22.21 11.02 9.21
N VAL A 806 -22.28 12.10 9.99
CA VAL A 806 -23.56 12.64 10.50
C VAL A 806 -24.34 13.25 9.34
N VAL A 807 -25.54 12.73 9.09
CA VAL A 807 -26.41 13.11 7.97
C VAL A 807 -27.65 13.86 8.47
N GLU A 808 -28.03 14.91 7.75
CA GLU A 808 -29.27 15.66 7.96
C GLU A 808 -30.50 14.74 8.06
N GLY A 809 -31.20 14.78 9.20
CA GLY A 809 -32.43 14.02 9.44
C GLY A 809 -32.22 12.56 9.86
N GLY A 810 -30.97 12.10 9.95
CA GLY A 810 -30.61 10.80 10.52
C GLY A 810 -30.26 10.91 12.00
N LYS A 811 -30.82 10.01 12.82
CA LYS A 811 -30.26 9.71 14.15
C LYS A 811 -28.85 9.15 13.95
N THR A 812 -27.91 9.61 14.76
CA THR A 812 -26.58 8.99 14.88
C THR A 812 -26.77 7.50 15.21
N ILE A 813 -26.26 6.60 14.36
CA ILE A 813 -26.35 5.15 14.61
C ILE A 813 -25.55 4.72 15.86
N GLU A 814 -24.76 5.61 16.46
CA GLU A 814 -23.92 5.30 17.63
C GLU A 814 -24.54 5.66 19.00
N GLN A 815 -25.85 5.89 19.10
CA GLN A 815 -26.51 6.19 20.40
C GLN A 815 -27.66 5.25 20.81
N GLU A 816 -28.11 4.31 19.97
CA GLU A 816 -29.23 3.43 20.34
C GLU A 816 -28.81 2.11 21.02
N GLU A 817 -27.56 1.67 20.90
CA GLU A 817 -27.10 0.44 21.60
C GLU A 817 -27.01 0.58 23.12
N GLY A 818 -27.03 1.81 23.67
CA GLY A 818 -27.00 2.05 25.11
C GLY A 818 -28.36 2.33 25.78
N GLU A 819 -29.42 2.57 25.01
CA GLU A 819 -30.73 2.95 25.53
C GLU A 819 -31.85 1.94 25.26
N GLU A 820 -31.77 1.10 24.22
CA GLU A 820 -32.74 0.01 24.02
C GLU A 820 -32.55 -1.14 25.03
N GLU A 821 -31.32 -1.43 25.47
CA GLU A 821 -31.05 -2.46 26.49
C GLU A 821 -31.55 -2.06 27.89
N LYS A 822 -31.74 -0.76 28.16
CA LYS A 822 -32.36 -0.29 29.41
C LYS A 822 -33.89 -0.19 29.34
N ALA A 823 -34.48 -0.22 28.14
CA ALA A 823 -35.92 -0.18 27.97
C ALA A 823 -36.56 -1.58 28.01
N GLU A 824 -35.86 -2.63 27.59
CA GLU A 824 -36.38 -4.02 27.62
C GLU A 824 -36.18 -4.77 28.93
N ILE A 825 -35.29 -4.32 29.83
CA ILE A 825 -35.12 -4.94 31.17
C ILE A 825 -36.12 -4.37 32.21
N GLY A 826 -36.90 -3.35 31.85
CA GLY A 826 -37.85 -2.67 32.76
C GLY A 826 -39.31 -3.14 32.68
N ALA A 827 -39.66 -4.08 31.80
CA ALA A 827 -41.05 -4.36 31.45
C ALA A 827 -41.42 -5.85 31.33
N ASP A 828 -40.91 -6.72 32.20
CA ASP A 828 -41.62 -7.99 32.48
C ASP A 828 -41.37 -8.47 33.92
N GLY A 829 -42.33 -8.16 34.79
CA GLY A 829 -42.23 -8.41 36.23
C GLY A 829 -43.51 -8.01 36.96
N GLY A 830 -44.67 -8.46 36.45
CA GLY A 830 -45.96 -8.10 37.03
C GLY A 830 -47.12 -9.00 36.61
N GLN A 831 -47.37 -10.02 37.45
CA GLN A 831 -48.64 -10.73 37.68
C GLN A 831 -49.02 -11.96 36.82
N ASN A 832 -49.22 -13.04 37.58
CA ASN A 832 -49.84 -14.36 37.32
C ASN A 832 -49.02 -15.48 36.69
#